data_AF-A0A6J1PXV3-F1
#
_entry.id   AF-A0A6J1PXV3-F1
#
_cell.length_a   1.000
_cell.length_b   1.000
_cell.length_c   1.000
_cell.angle_alpha   90.00
_cell.angle_beta   90.00
_cell.angle_gamma   90.00
#
_symmetry.space_group_name_H-M   'P 1'
#
loop_
_entity.id
_entity.type
_entity.pdbx_description
1 polymer ?
#
loop_
_entity_poly.entity_id
_entity_poly.type
_entity_poly.pdbx_seq_one_letter_code
_entity_poly.pdbx_strand_id
1 'polypeptide(L)'
;MMRCHPIVLLAGLLTVVRAQGPPLSARAVLGGTAELPCDIRPPHSNDSAILVVWYKSDVIPIYSYDLRGKHSEKPLHWQDKDYLSDRALFRTTTEPATLSVNHVQEQDEGEFRCRVDFTTSPTRNSRIQLTVIVPPQKPNIIDERGKTVPAVAGPYEEGGDMRLQCLVSGGRPEPKVRWWRGETLLDSKDEPGEFPALRRNTLVVRELSRADLHAVFDCQASNNNISQPVSTSVAIEMHLRPLKVTILSSEHAPLSANRKYDINCMTVGSRPPAKLSWYMDGRKLTNSTERVSQDGNMTSSILSFQPTLAHHDKVITCRAENSKVQHGVAEDTWKLNVFFVPILHLQLGSNMNPDDIEEGDDVYFECKVQANPGAYKVVWKHNGNVIQNNAKNGVIVQQYDLALREVNRSQAGNYTCVASNVEGDGYSNIVELKIMYKPICVPDQKRIYGVARHEDARVICRVEAYPPPESFRWTFNNTEEMEDVPQARYKNSTRHTQSILTYRPVTEMDYGTVLCWASNTAGQQKNACIFHIIPAGKPEAPYNCTLTNQTTESLSVECTAGFDGGQPQHFLLEVFDQHTGVLQANVTSRENAAFTVQGLEPGKVLHMVLYAVNAKGKSEPALLEGFTLKVAEKQTVRVLFTGTPVPFEFTPLLGSLIGVVAALLLITVAILAALKMRSERRAQRPGDLPLKKATAPSSEDLYDADDRNPDVVPTNKDSDYQLTGSTSGTPLATQNTPDGLPPSSLPTQQTNNHLQGLPAYSHNDYNNYPTLPLSGEVTYAELCLARPTTLSTLATDPKLASLSGGVGGLGGLQGYGSGLGVIVGGKPYTKEATVYACIDHNARPPKLDVSNAPSCATTPLSTANVLQDSTVATVMSGKQHHPAREVVTVRTPLISTQESCV
;
A
#
# COMPACT_ATOMS: atom_id res chain seq x y z
N MET A 1 46.75 -95.61 48.10
CA MET A 1 46.40 -95.72 49.54
C MET A 1 44.99 -96.29 49.63
N MET A 2 44.85 -97.61 49.69
CA MET A 2 44.61 -98.40 50.94
C MET A 2 43.29 -98.00 51.63
N ARG A 3 42.19 -98.75 51.41
CA ARG A 3 41.73 -99.93 52.19
C ARG A 3 41.30 -99.59 53.63
N CYS A 4 40.01 -99.73 53.96
CA CYS A 4 39.46 -100.91 54.65
C CYS A 4 37.98 -100.74 55.08
N HIS A 5 37.22 -101.84 54.94
CA HIS A 5 35.91 -102.14 55.55
C HIS A 5 35.96 -102.20 57.09
N PRO A 6 34.80 -102.14 57.78
CA PRO A 6 34.08 -103.36 58.22
C PRO A 6 32.57 -103.30 57.92
N ILE A 7 32.00 -104.33 57.30
CA ILE A 7 31.29 -105.49 57.90
C ILE A 7 29.95 -105.17 58.58
N VAL A 8 28.94 -105.53 57.79
CA VAL A 8 27.54 -105.89 58.02
C VAL A 8 27.19 -106.49 59.40
N LEU A 9 26.08 -106.02 59.98
CA LEU A 9 25.17 -106.83 60.79
C LEU A 9 23.72 -106.53 60.34
N LEU A 10 23.09 -107.54 59.74
CA LEU A 10 21.68 -107.52 59.33
C LEU A 10 20.77 -107.40 60.57
N ALA A 11 19.88 -106.41 60.56
CA ALA A 11 18.59 -106.52 61.22
C ALA A 11 17.53 -106.09 60.19
N GLY A 12 16.80 -107.08 59.67
CA GLY A 12 15.71 -106.87 58.74
C GLY A 12 14.60 -106.05 59.39
N LEU A 13 14.30 -104.89 58.80
CA LEU A 13 13.10 -104.13 59.05
C LEU A 13 12.44 -103.87 57.70
N LEU A 14 11.20 -104.35 57.60
CA LEU A 14 10.32 -104.25 56.45
C LEU A 14 10.31 -102.82 55.88
N THR A 15 10.95 -102.63 54.72
CA THR A 15 10.62 -101.51 53.83
C THR A 15 9.33 -101.84 53.11
N VAL A 16 8.19 -101.42 53.67
CA VAL A 16 6.95 -101.27 52.90
C VAL A 16 7.21 -100.15 51.90
N VAL A 17 7.45 -100.52 50.65
CA VAL A 17 7.50 -99.60 49.51
C VAL A 17 6.10 -99.01 49.36
N ARG A 18 5.89 -97.79 49.87
CA ARG A 18 4.68 -96.99 49.66
C ARG A 18 4.76 -96.40 48.25
N ALA A 19 4.39 -97.18 47.24
CA ALA A 19 4.21 -96.69 45.89
C ALA A 19 2.93 -95.83 45.84
N GLN A 20 3.03 -94.57 46.25
CA GLN A 20 2.00 -93.55 46.03
C GLN A 20 2.63 -92.48 45.13
N GLY A 21 2.02 -92.26 43.97
CA GLY A 21 2.45 -91.19 43.05
C GLY A 21 2.40 -89.81 43.71
N PRO A 22 3.03 -88.79 43.11
CA PRO A 22 3.00 -87.43 43.64
C PRO A 22 1.55 -86.94 43.79
N PRO A 23 1.24 -86.13 44.83
CA PRO A 23 -0.09 -85.57 45.00
C PRO A 23 -0.47 -84.71 43.78
N LEU A 24 -1.75 -84.76 43.39
CA LEU A 24 -2.32 -83.87 42.39
C LEU A 24 -2.21 -82.42 42.86
N SER A 25 -1.83 -81.48 42.00
CA SER A 25 -1.75 -80.07 42.40
C SER A 25 -3.09 -79.38 42.15
N ALA A 26 -3.65 -78.75 43.17
CA ALA A 26 -4.78 -77.84 43.07
C ALA A 26 -4.35 -76.44 43.54
N ARG A 27 -4.89 -75.41 42.90
CA ARG A 27 -4.59 -74.01 43.25
C ARG A 27 -5.88 -73.23 43.35
N ALA A 28 -5.95 -72.36 44.34
CA ALA A 28 -7.09 -71.48 44.53
C ALA A 28 -6.61 -70.10 44.98
N VAL A 29 -7.29 -69.07 44.52
CA VAL A 29 -7.04 -67.69 44.93
C VAL A 29 -7.72 -67.45 46.28
N LEU A 30 -7.07 -66.73 47.18
CA LEU A 30 -7.63 -66.31 48.47
C LEU A 30 -9.02 -65.66 48.29
N GLY A 31 -10.02 -66.12 49.03
CA GLY A 31 -11.42 -65.70 48.93
C GLY A 31 -12.21 -66.31 47.75
N GLY A 32 -11.55 -67.03 46.84
CA GLY A 32 -12.15 -67.72 45.69
C GLY A 32 -12.63 -69.14 46.03
N THR A 33 -12.79 -69.98 45.01
CA THR A 33 -13.21 -71.38 45.15
C THR A 33 -12.06 -72.33 44.79
N ALA A 34 -11.73 -73.26 45.68
CA ALA A 34 -10.83 -74.37 45.39
C ALA A 34 -11.62 -75.55 44.83
N GLU A 35 -11.16 -76.13 43.74
CA GLU A 35 -11.71 -77.37 43.19
C GLU A 35 -10.71 -78.49 43.39
N LEU A 36 -11.04 -79.41 44.30
CA LEU A 36 -10.19 -80.55 44.63
C LEU A 36 -10.67 -81.77 43.84
N PRO A 37 -9.90 -82.27 42.86
CA PRO A 37 -10.34 -83.38 42.02
C PRO A 37 -10.25 -84.71 42.76
N CYS A 38 -11.29 -85.51 42.62
CA CYS A 38 -11.35 -86.88 43.08
C CYS A 38 -11.98 -87.76 42.01
N ASP A 39 -11.17 -88.64 41.44
CA ASP A 39 -11.70 -89.63 40.51
C ASP A 39 -12.61 -90.59 41.30
N ILE A 40 -13.87 -90.70 40.88
CA ILE A 40 -14.86 -91.65 41.40
C ILE A 40 -15.25 -92.71 40.35
N ARG A 41 -14.61 -92.72 39.18
CA ARG A 41 -14.90 -93.70 38.13
C ARG A 41 -14.45 -95.09 38.60
N PRO A 42 -15.33 -96.10 38.53
CA PRO A 42 -15.01 -97.46 38.95
C PRO A 42 -13.96 -98.07 38.00
N PRO A 43 -13.03 -98.89 38.50
CA PRO A 43 -12.06 -99.61 37.66
C PRO A 43 -12.71 -100.57 36.64
N HIS A 44 -13.91 -101.07 36.94
CA HIS A 44 -14.69 -101.99 36.11
C HIS A 44 -16.09 -101.44 35.84
N SER A 45 -16.67 -101.74 34.67
CA SER A 45 -17.96 -101.17 34.22
C SER A 45 -19.19 -101.66 35.00
N ASN A 46 -19.06 -102.72 35.81
CA ASN A 46 -20.12 -103.29 36.65
C ASN A 46 -20.02 -102.89 38.12
N ASP A 47 -19.14 -101.95 38.47
CA ASP A 47 -18.91 -101.48 39.83
C ASP A 47 -19.35 -100.01 39.96
N SER A 48 -19.57 -99.55 41.19
CA SER A 48 -19.99 -98.17 41.47
C SER A 48 -19.37 -97.68 42.76
N ALA A 49 -19.09 -96.38 42.82
CA ALA A 49 -18.65 -95.72 44.04
C ALA A 49 -19.80 -95.66 45.05
N ILE A 50 -19.55 -96.07 46.29
CA ILE A 50 -20.56 -96.14 47.36
C ILE A 50 -20.33 -95.13 48.47
N LEU A 51 -19.08 -94.70 48.68
CA LEU A 51 -18.74 -93.72 49.72
C LEU A 51 -17.50 -92.94 49.31
N VAL A 52 -17.57 -91.61 49.40
CA VAL A 52 -16.43 -90.71 49.22
C VAL A 52 -16.16 -90.00 50.55
N VAL A 53 -14.93 -90.06 51.05
CA VAL A 53 -14.52 -89.38 52.29
C VAL A 53 -13.27 -88.56 52.03
N TRP A 54 -13.31 -87.30 52.41
CA TRP A 54 -12.19 -86.38 52.33
C TRP A 54 -11.53 -86.22 53.68
N TYR A 55 -10.20 -86.18 53.67
CA TYR A 55 -9.37 -85.95 54.86
C TYR A 55 -8.45 -84.76 54.63
N LYS A 56 -8.15 -83.98 55.68
CA LYS A 56 -7.02 -83.05 55.71
C LYS A 56 -5.85 -83.67 56.48
N SER A 57 -4.64 -83.54 55.94
CA SER A 57 -3.40 -84.03 56.57
C SER A 57 -3.46 -85.52 56.96
N ASP A 58 -4.13 -86.32 56.14
CA ASP A 58 -4.31 -87.78 56.25
C ASP A 58 -5.06 -88.35 57.46
N VAL A 59 -5.37 -87.55 58.49
CA VAL A 59 -5.89 -88.04 59.79
C VAL A 59 -7.32 -87.58 60.07
N ILE A 60 -7.70 -86.36 59.67
CA ILE A 60 -8.96 -85.74 60.08
C ILE A 60 -9.98 -85.84 58.92
N PRO A 61 -11.10 -86.58 59.07
CA PRO A 61 -12.17 -86.56 58.06
C PRO A 61 -12.88 -85.21 58.09
N ILE A 62 -12.98 -84.55 56.94
CA ILE A 62 -13.52 -83.18 56.83
C ILE A 62 -14.82 -83.10 56.01
N TYR A 63 -15.08 -84.10 55.17
CA TYR A 63 -16.29 -84.18 54.35
C TYR A 63 -16.57 -85.63 53.95
N SER A 64 -17.83 -86.04 53.88
CA SER A 64 -18.23 -87.34 53.33
C SER A 64 -19.47 -87.25 52.46
N TYR A 65 -19.52 -88.06 51.42
CA TYR A 65 -20.63 -88.19 50.48
C TYR A 65 -21.01 -89.66 50.33
N ASP A 66 -22.20 -90.02 50.82
CA ASP A 66 -22.66 -91.41 50.94
C ASP A 66 -23.71 -91.74 49.87
N LEU A 67 -23.41 -92.76 49.08
CA LEU A 67 -24.22 -93.23 47.95
C LEU A 67 -24.92 -94.58 48.26
N ARG A 68 -24.84 -95.10 49.48
CA ARG A 68 -25.37 -96.42 49.89
C ARG A 68 -26.90 -96.46 50.09
N GLY A 69 -27.61 -95.35 49.89
CA GLY A 69 -29.04 -95.22 50.16
C GLY A 69 -29.95 -95.72 49.04
N LYS A 70 -30.83 -96.69 49.34
CA LYS A 70 -31.83 -97.23 48.40
C LYS A 70 -33.20 -96.51 48.41
N HIS A 71 -33.41 -95.46 49.21
CA HIS A 71 -34.74 -94.85 49.42
C HIS A 71 -34.77 -93.31 49.57
N SER A 72 -33.83 -92.56 49.00
CA SER A 72 -33.95 -91.10 48.92
C SER A 72 -33.33 -90.59 47.64
N GLU A 73 -34.08 -89.80 46.88
CA GLU A 73 -33.67 -89.24 45.57
C GLU A 73 -32.48 -88.26 45.68
N LYS A 74 -31.95 -88.00 46.89
CA LYS A 74 -30.76 -87.17 47.15
C LYS A 74 -29.74 -87.91 48.05
N PRO A 75 -28.46 -87.97 47.67
CA PRO A 75 -27.39 -88.54 48.48
C PRO A 75 -27.18 -87.80 49.81
N LEU A 76 -26.80 -88.53 50.87
CA LEU A 76 -26.52 -87.95 52.20
C LEU A 76 -25.06 -87.46 52.25
N HIS A 77 -24.84 -86.24 52.73
CA HIS A 77 -23.50 -85.68 52.93
C HIS A 77 -23.30 -85.17 54.36
N TRP A 78 -22.05 -85.19 54.81
CA TRP A 78 -21.62 -84.63 56.10
C TRP A 78 -20.38 -83.77 55.86
N GLN A 79 -20.25 -82.68 56.60
CA GLN A 79 -19.09 -81.80 56.56
C GLN A 79 -18.70 -81.39 57.97
N ASP A 80 -17.40 -81.24 58.20
CA ASP A 80 -16.87 -80.75 59.46
C ASP A 80 -17.05 -79.23 59.56
N LYS A 81 -17.83 -78.78 60.56
CA LYS A 81 -18.17 -77.37 60.74
C LYS A 81 -17.00 -76.53 61.26
N ASP A 82 -16.09 -77.14 62.01
CA ASP A 82 -14.93 -76.45 62.58
C ASP A 82 -13.87 -76.19 61.51
N TYR A 83 -13.79 -77.06 60.50
CA TYR A 83 -12.77 -77.01 59.46
C TYR A 83 -13.26 -76.38 58.13
N LEU A 84 -14.40 -76.81 57.59
CA LEU A 84 -14.92 -76.32 56.31
C LEU A 84 -16.13 -75.38 56.46
N SER A 85 -16.69 -75.26 57.67
CA SER A 85 -17.94 -74.55 57.93
C SER A 85 -19.03 -75.02 56.95
N ASP A 86 -19.80 -74.13 56.33
CA ASP A 86 -20.77 -74.46 55.27
C ASP A 86 -20.25 -74.13 53.85
N ARG A 87 -18.93 -74.14 53.66
CA ARG A 87 -18.28 -73.67 52.41
C ARG A 87 -17.98 -74.78 51.41
N ALA A 88 -18.15 -76.05 51.77
CA ALA A 88 -17.75 -77.19 50.96
C ALA A 88 -18.94 -77.89 50.29
N LEU A 89 -18.80 -78.24 49.02
CA LEU A 89 -19.80 -78.97 48.26
C LEU A 89 -19.13 -79.97 47.33
N PHE A 90 -19.50 -81.25 47.44
CA PHE A 90 -19.01 -82.28 46.53
C PHE A 90 -19.91 -82.40 45.30
N ARG A 91 -19.33 -82.22 44.11
CA ARG A 91 -20.00 -82.28 42.81
C ARG A 91 -19.59 -83.55 42.09
N THR A 92 -20.55 -84.47 41.92
CA THR A 92 -20.38 -85.72 41.17
C THR A 92 -20.57 -85.56 39.66
N THR A 93 -21.09 -84.42 39.22
CA THR A 93 -21.35 -84.11 37.80
C THR A 93 -20.12 -83.67 37.02
N THR A 94 -19.01 -83.35 37.70
CA THR A 94 -17.75 -83.00 37.05
C THR A 94 -16.93 -84.27 36.76
N GLU A 95 -16.13 -84.27 35.69
CA GLU A 95 -15.19 -85.36 35.39
C GLU A 95 -13.74 -84.85 35.49
N PRO A 96 -12.95 -85.24 36.53
CA PRO A 96 -13.33 -86.06 37.69
C PRO A 96 -14.26 -85.31 38.67
N ALA A 97 -14.91 -86.03 39.59
CA ALA A 97 -15.77 -85.43 40.61
C ALA A 97 -14.95 -84.51 41.52
N THR A 98 -15.52 -83.39 41.98
CA THR A 98 -14.76 -82.34 42.66
C THR A 98 -15.36 -81.98 44.02
N LEU A 99 -14.50 -81.78 45.02
CA LEU A 99 -14.89 -81.07 46.24
C LEU A 99 -14.61 -79.57 46.02
N SER A 100 -15.67 -78.79 45.86
CA SER A 100 -15.59 -77.33 45.77
C SER A 100 -15.58 -76.74 47.17
N VAL A 101 -14.53 -75.99 47.53
CA VAL A 101 -14.45 -75.22 48.79
C VAL A 101 -14.51 -73.74 48.45
N ASN A 102 -15.60 -73.08 48.78
CA ASN A 102 -15.80 -71.65 48.52
C ASN A 102 -15.11 -70.78 49.57
N HIS A 103 -14.82 -69.52 49.21
CA HIS A 103 -14.23 -68.52 50.10
C HIS A 103 -12.95 -69.01 50.79
N VAL A 104 -12.01 -69.56 50.01
CA VAL A 104 -10.76 -70.18 50.48
C VAL A 104 -9.96 -69.23 51.37
N GLN A 105 -9.47 -69.72 52.51
CA GLN A 105 -8.65 -68.96 53.45
C GLN A 105 -7.20 -69.45 53.41
N GLU A 106 -6.23 -68.66 53.90
CA GLU A 106 -4.82 -69.06 53.89
C GLU A 106 -4.57 -70.37 54.65
N GLN A 107 -5.29 -70.63 55.74
CA GLN A 107 -5.16 -71.88 56.49
C GLN A 107 -5.74 -73.12 55.77
N ASP A 108 -6.51 -72.94 54.70
CA ASP A 108 -7.02 -74.05 53.90
C ASP A 108 -5.88 -74.73 53.11
N GLU A 109 -4.74 -74.06 52.95
CA GLU A 109 -3.53 -74.62 52.33
C GLU A 109 -3.09 -75.93 53.00
N GLY A 110 -2.68 -76.91 52.19
CA GLY A 110 -2.21 -78.20 52.69
C GLY A 110 -2.60 -79.40 51.81
N GLU A 111 -2.28 -80.59 52.31
CA GLU A 111 -2.58 -81.85 51.64
C GLU A 111 -3.97 -82.38 52.02
N PHE A 112 -4.78 -82.68 51.00
CA PHE A 112 -6.09 -83.30 51.09
C PHE A 112 -6.01 -84.72 50.54
N ARG A 113 -6.70 -85.67 51.20
CA ARG A 113 -6.83 -87.04 50.70
C ARG A 113 -8.29 -87.36 50.44
N CYS A 114 -8.61 -87.67 49.19
CA CYS A 114 -9.89 -88.25 48.82
C CYS A 114 -9.81 -89.77 48.86
N ARG A 115 -10.68 -90.39 49.66
CA ARG A 115 -10.87 -91.83 49.73
C ARG A 115 -12.19 -92.18 49.05
N VAL A 116 -12.15 -93.08 48.07
CA VAL A 116 -13.35 -93.60 47.38
C VAL A 116 -13.44 -95.10 47.62
N ASP A 117 -14.53 -95.53 48.25
CA ASP A 117 -14.87 -96.93 48.41
C ASP A 117 -15.85 -97.33 47.31
N PHE A 118 -15.60 -98.48 46.67
CA PHE A 118 -16.44 -99.05 45.62
C PHE A 118 -17.21 -100.27 46.15
N THR A 119 -18.20 -100.74 45.40
CA THR A 119 -19.00 -101.91 45.78
C THR A 119 -18.16 -103.20 45.80
N THR A 120 -17.25 -103.35 44.83
CA THR A 120 -16.42 -104.56 44.69
C THR A 120 -14.92 -104.27 44.55
N SER A 121 -14.54 -103.15 43.92
CA SER A 121 -13.14 -102.80 43.73
C SER A 121 -12.46 -102.31 45.02
N PRO A 122 -11.12 -102.42 45.12
CA PRO A 122 -10.36 -101.86 46.24
C PRO A 122 -10.55 -100.35 46.37
N THR A 123 -10.51 -99.84 47.61
CA THR A 123 -10.53 -98.41 47.91
C THR A 123 -9.45 -97.65 47.15
N ARG A 124 -9.84 -96.58 46.46
CA ARG A 124 -8.90 -95.64 45.83
C ARG A 124 -8.63 -94.47 46.76
N ASN A 125 -7.36 -94.12 46.91
CA ASN A 125 -6.95 -92.89 47.59
C ASN A 125 -6.23 -91.97 46.61
N SER A 126 -6.71 -90.73 46.50
CA SER A 126 -6.06 -89.66 45.74
C SER A 126 -5.60 -88.59 46.71
N ARG A 127 -4.35 -88.14 46.58
CA ARG A 127 -3.81 -87.01 47.35
C ARG A 127 -3.79 -85.76 46.48
N ILE A 128 -4.21 -84.64 47.04
CA ILE A 128 -4.29 -83.35 46.38
C ILE A 128 -3.55 -82.33 47.27
N GLN A 129 -2.51 -81.68 46.74
CA GLN A 129 -1.86 -80.56 47.40
C GLN A 129 -2.57 -79.27 46.98
N LEU A 130 -3.29 -78.63 47.91
CA LEU A 130 -3.87 -77.31 47.71
C LEU A 130 -2.84 -76.25 48.05
N THR A 131 -2.49 -75.40 47.08
CA THR A 131 -1.71 -74.17 47.28
C THR A 131 -2.61 -72.95 47.21
N VAL A 132 -2.62 -72.13 48.26
CA VAL A 132 -3.41 -70.89 48.29
C VAL A 132 -2.59 -69.75 47.71
N ILE A 133 -3.14 -69.12 46.67
CA ILE A 133 -2.53 -67.98 46.00
C ILE A 133 -3.05 -66.71 46.67
N VAL A 134 -2.13 -65.92 47.23
CA VAL A 134 -2.43 -64.60 47.80
C VAL A 134 -2.13 -63.55 46.72
N PRO A 135 -3.13 -62.80 46.22
CA PRO A 135 -2.88 -61.72 45.27
C PRO A 135 -2.00 -60.60 45.85
N PRO A 136 -1.24 -59.88 45.03
CA PRO A 136 -0.48 -58.71 45.49
C PRO A 136 -1.39 -57.53 45.88
N GLN A 137 -0.85 -56.57 46.64
CA GLN A 137 -1.56 -55.32 46.93
C GLN A 137 -1.63 -54.41 45.71
N LYS A 138 -2.52 -53.40 45.76
CA LYS A 138 -2.68 -52.43 44.69
C LYS A 138 -1.36 -51.69 44.43
N PRO A 139 -0.88 -51.63 43.17
CA PRO A 139 0.35 -50.94 42.85
C PRO A 139 0.32 -49.45 43.25
N ASN A 140 1.45 -48.96 43.77
CA ASN A 140 1.66 -47.56 44.09
C ASN A 140 2.69 -46.96 43.12
N ILE A 141 2.28 -46.00 42.30
CA ILE A 141 3.16 -45.36 41.32
C ILE A 141 3.77 -44.10 41.93
N ILE A 142 5.08 -43.95 41.82
CA ILE A 142 5.83 -42.76 42.22
C ILE A 142 6.59 -42.15 41.04
N ASP A 143 6.76 -40.84 41.05
CA ASP A 143 7.54 -40.10 40.07
C ASP A 143 9.06 -40.16 40.35
N GLU A 144 9.85 -39.49 39.51
CA GLU A 144 11.30 -39.35 39.65
C GLU A 144 11.74 -38.69 40.98
N ARG A 145 10.86 -37.94 41.64
CA ARG A 145 11.11 -37.24 42.91
C ARG A 145 10.68 -38.07 44.11
N GLY A 146 10.19 -39.29 43.88
CA GLY A 146 9.69 -40.20 44.92
C GLY A 146 8.28 -39.85 45.43
N LYS A 147 7.55 -38.96 44.76
CA LYS A 147 6.19 -38.57 45.14
C LYS A 147 5.17 -39.51 44.50
N THR A 148 4.18 -39.95 45.28
CA THR A 148 3.07 -40.74 44.78
C THR A 148 2.23 -39.97 43.75
N VAL A 149 1.99 -40.60 42.60
CA VAL A 149 1.20 -40.08 41.48
C VAL A 149 -0.02 -41.00 41.24
N PRO A 150 -1.16 -40.74 41.91
CA PRO A 150 -2.29 -41.67 41.89
C PRO A 150 -3.11 -41.63 40.59
N ALA A 151 -2.99 -40.55 39.81
CA ALA A 151 -3.80 -40.36 38.59
C ALA A 151 -3.05 -39.62 37.48
N VAL A 152 -2.27 -38.60 37.83
CA VAL A 152 -1.57 -37.75 36.84
C VAL A 152 -0.11 -37.54 37.24
N ALA A 153 0.81 -37.77 36.30
CA ALA A 153 2.24 -37.52 36.44
C ALA A 153 2.72 -36.40 35.50
N GLY A 154 3.80 -35.71 35.88
CA GLY A 154 4.34 -34.55 35.15
C GLY A 154 4.01 -33.21 35.82
N PRO A 155 4.01 -32.09 35.07
CA PRO A 155 4.11 -32.01 33.61
C PRO A 155 5.53 -32.25 33.07
N TYR A 156 5.64 -33.05 32.01
CA TYR A 156 6.87 -33.32 31.26
C TYR A 156 7.03 -32.37 30.07
N GLU A 157 8.24 -32.25 29.52
CA GLU A 157 8.51 -31.42 28.32
C GLU A 157 8.63 -32.29 27.06
N GLU A 158 8.28 -31.72 25.89
CA GLU A 158 8.47 -32.36 24.58
C GLU A 158 9.96 -32.63 24.32
N GLY A 159 10.29 -33.84 23.86
CA GLY A 159 11.66 -34.32 23.67
C GLY A 159 12.36 -34.73 24.98
N GLY A 160 11.74 -34.51 26.14
CA GLY A 160 12.25 -34.92 27.44
C GLY A 160 11.99 -36.39 27.76
N ASP A 161 12.53 -36.84 28.88
CA ASP A 161 12.37 -38.22 29.38
C ASP A 161 11.39 -38.25 30.55
N MET A 162 10.54 -39.28 30.59
CA MET A 162 9.72 -39.61 31.75
C MET A 162 10.28 -40.83 32.48
N ARG A 163 10.35 -40.75 33.81
CA ARG A 163 10.65 -41.88 34.70
C ARG A 163 9.54 -42.08 35.73
N LEU A 164 8.97 -43.28 35.75
CA LEU A 164 7.97 -43.71 36.73
C LEU A 164 8.41 -45.00 37.40
N GLN A 165 8.14 -45.14 38.70
CA GLN A 165 8.39 -46.38 39.43
C GLN A 165 7.09 -46.92 40.00
N CYS A 166 6.87 -48.20 39.78
CA CYS A 166 5.73 -48.92 40.32
C CYS A 166 6.16 -49.80 41.48
N LEU A 167 5.55 -49.57 42.64
CA LEU A 167 5.84 -50.27 43.89
C LEU A 167 4.68 -51.20 44.23
N VAL A 168 4.98 -52.48 44.41
CA VAL A 168 3.96 -53.51 44.69
C VAL A 168 4.40 -54.33 45.88
N SER A 169 3.57 -54.37 46.91
CA SER A 169 3.80 -55.13 48.15
C SER A 169 2.99 -56.42 48.19
N GLY A 170 3.57 -57.45 48.81
CA GLY A 170 2.89 -58.73 49.06
C GLY A 170 2.74 -59.60 47.81
N GLY A 171 1.86 -60.60 47.93
CA GLY A 171 1.65 -61.63 46.91
C GLY A 171 2.42 -62.91 47.21
N ARG A 172 1.74 -64.05 47.16
CA ARG A 172 2.32 -65.41 47.30
C ARG A 172 1.72 -66.31 46.22
N PRO A 173 2.51 -66.83 45.25
CA PRO A 173 3.95 -66.60 45.02
C PRO A 173 4.31 -65.14 44.67
N GLU A 174 5.61 -64.82 44.60
CA GLU A 174 6.12 -63.48 44.26
C GLU A 174 5.55 -62.98 42.92
N PRO A 175 4.97 -61.76 42.87
CA PRO A 175 4.35 -61.22 41.67
C PRO A 175 5.39 -60.69 40.67
N LYS A 176 5.07 -60.81 39.39
CA LYS A 176 5.75 -60.10 38.30
C LYS A 176 5.06 -58.76 38.08
N VAL A 177 5.84 -57.68 38.05
CA VAL A 177 5.36 -56.32 37.83
C VAL A 177 5.75 -55.87 36.44
N ARG A 178 4.79 -55.36 35.66
CA ARG A 178 4.97 -54.95 34.26
C ARG A 178 4.21 -53.68 33.94
N TRP A 179 4.75 -52.90 33.01
CA TRP A 179 4.12 -51.68 32.49
C TRP A 179 3.48 -51.90 31.13
N TRP A 180 2.31 -51.30 30.94
CA TRP A 180 1.52 -51.39 29.72
C TRP A 180 1.09 -50.00 29.25
N ARG A 181 0.94 -49.85 27.94
CA ARG A 181 0.26 -48.71 27.31
C ARG A 181 -0.81 -49.27 26.39
N GLY A 182 -2.07 -49.21 26.83
CA GLY A 182 -3.13 -50.01 26.22
C GLY A 182 -2.76 -51.49 26.28
N GLU A 183 -2.82 -52.17 25.12
CA GLU A 183 -2.46 -53.60 25.00
C GLU A 183 -0.95 -53.86 24.82
N THR A 184 -0.13 -52.81 24.73
CA THR A 184 1.31 -52.94 24.43
C THR A 184 2.12 -53.03 25.71
N LEU A 185 2.88 -54.12 25.86
CA LEU A 185 3.85 -54.29 26.94
C LEU A 185 5.06 -53.38 26.69
N LEU A 186 5.45 -52.60 27.70
CA LEU A 186 6.58 -51.68 27.63
C LEU A 186 7.85 -52.29 28.21
N ASP A 187 8.99 -51.94 27.62
CA ASP A 187 10.30 -52.28 28.19
C ASP A 187 10.52 -51.52 29.50
N SER A 188 10.89 -52.25 30.55
CA SER A 188 10.97 -51.72 31.91
C SER A 188 11.90 -52.57 32.77
N LYS A 189 12.46 -51.96 33.82
CA LYS A 189 13.45 -52.59 34.69
C LYS A 189 12.78 -53.09 35.97
N ASP A 190 12.70 -54.41 36.12
CA ASP A 190 12.17 -55.07 37.31
C ASP A 190 13.28 -55.34 38.33
N GLU A 191 13.17 -54.73 39.51
CA GLU A 191 14.17 -54.72 40.57
C GLU A 191 13.53 -55.13 41.92
N PRO A 192 14.28 -55.80 42.81
CA PRO A 192 13.85 -55.98 44.20
C PRO A 192 13.62 -54.61 44.87
N GLY A 193 12.58 -54.52 45.69
CA GLY A 193 12.31 -53.34 46.52
C GLY A 193 13.27 -53.21 47.70
N GLU A 194 13.07 -52.18 48.52
CA GLU A 194 13.88 -51.92 49.73
C GLU A 194 13.78 -53.02 50.79
N PHE A 195 12.73 -53.84 50.74
CA PHE A 195 12.50 -54.97 51.63
C PHE A 195 11.94 -56.18 50.84
N PRO A 196 12.13 -57.43 51.32
CA PRO A 196 11.87 -58.64 50.54
C PRO A 196 10.45 -58.81 50.00
N ALA A 197 9.45 -58.22 50.66
CA ALA A 197 8.05 -58.28 50.26
C ALA A 197 7.63 -57.16 49.28
N LEU A 198 8.56 -56.32 48.84
CA LEU A 198 8.32 -55.20 47.93
C LEU A 198 9.01 -55.45 46.59
N ARG A 199 8.27 -55.27 45.51
CA ARG A 199 8.78 -55.24 44.14
C ARG A 199 8.77 -53.82 43.60
N ARG A 200 9.81 -53.48 42.84
CA ARG A 200 9.95 -52.18 42.17
C ARG A 200 10.15 -52.39 40.69
N ASN A 201 9.26 -51.85 39.85
CA ASN A 201 9.48 -51.82 38.41
C ASN A 201 9.58 -50.37 37.92
N THR A 202 10.72 -50.02 37.31
CA THR A 202 11.00 -48.69 36.78
C THR A 202 10.76 -48.63 35.26
N LEU A 203 9.85 -47.77 34.84
CA LEU A 203 9.62 -47.40 33.44
C LEU A 203 10.37 -46.11 33.10
N VAL A 204 11.09 -46.11 31.98
CA VAL A 204 11.70 -44.91 31.39
C VAL A 204 11.26 -44.79 29.95
N VAL A 205 10.51 -43.74 29.63
CA VAL A 205 10.12 -43.40 28.25
C VAL A 205 10.95 -42.19 27.85
N ARG A 206 11.74 -42.34 26.78
CA ARG A 206 12.61 -41.27 26.28
C ARG A 206 11.98 -40.53 25.11
N GLU A 207 12.43 -39.30 24.87
CA GLU A 207 12.02 -38.49 23.72
C GLU A 207 10.51 -38.36 23.57
N LEU A 208 9.83 -37.90 24.64
CA LEU A 208 8.38 -37.77 24.65
C LEU A 208 7.88 -36.88 23.50
N SER A 209 6.89 -37.37 22.77
CA SER A 209 6.27 -36.66 21.65
C SER A 209 4.99 -35.94 22.07
N ARG A 210 4.52 -34.99 21.25
CA ARG A 210 3.24 -34.31 21.48
C ARG A 210 2.03 -35.26 21.50
N ALA A 211 2.16 -36.44 20.90
CA ALA A 211 1.12 -37.47 20.89
C ALA A 211 1.02 -38.23 22.22
N ASP A 212 2.01 -38.07 23.11
CA ASP A 212 2.01 -38.69 24.44
C ASP A 212 1.25 -37.85 25.47
N LEU A 213 0.77 -36.66 25.11
CA LEU A 213 -0.10 -35.87 25.97
C LEU A 213 -1.35 -36.67 26.35
N HIS A 214 -1.62 -36.79 27.65
CA HIS A 214 -2.69 -37.61 28.22
C HIS A 214 -2.56 -39.12 27.95
N ALA A 215 -1.40 -39.60 27.50
CA ALA A 215 -1.14 -41.03 27.42
C ALA A 215 -1.24 -41.67 28.81
N VAL A 216 -1.90 -42.84 28.85
CA VAL A 216 -2.13 -43.60 30.09
C VAL A 216 -1.17 -44.78 30.14
N PHE A 217 -0.52 -44.95 31.28
CA PHE A 217 0.41 -46.02 31.57
C PHE A 217 -0.14 -46.87 32.72
N ASP A 218 -0.25 -48.17 32.49
CA ASP A 218 -0.81 -49.12 33.43
C ASP A 218 0.29 -49.97 34.04
N CYS A 219 0.51 -49.84 35.35
CA CYS A 219 1.32 -50.80 36.07
C CYS A 219 0.46 -51.98 36.52
N GLN A 220 0.83 -53.19 36.11
CA GLN A 220 0.12 -54.41 36.44
C GLN A 220 1.01 -55.37 37.21
N ALA A 221 0.47 -55.94 38.29
CA ALA A 221 1.10 -56.97 39.10
C ALA A 221 0.31 -58.27 39.03
N SER A 222 0.99 -59.36 38.66
CA SER A 222 0.39 -60.69 38.65
C SER A 222 1.35 -61.75 39.16
N ASN A 223 0.85 -62.65 40.01
CA ASN A 223 1.55 -63.84 40.46
C ASN A 223 0.88 -65.15 40.01
N ASN A 224 -0.20 -65.07 39.22
CA ASN A 224 -0.97 -66.24 38.79
C ASN A 224 -1.76 -65.99 37.49
N ASN A 225 -2.41 -67.04 36.96
CA ASN A 225 -3.23 -66.98 35.74
C ASN A 225 -4.71 -67.31 36.00
N ILE A 226 -5.17 -67.21 37.26
CA ILE A 226 -6.54 -67.54 37.69
C ILE A 226 -7.32 -66.25 37.98
N SER A 227 -6.74 -65.32 38.73
CA SER A 227 -7.30 -64.00 39.00
C SER A 227 -6.80 -62.96 38.00
N GLN A 228 -7.60 -61.90 37.80
CA GLN A 228 -7.14 -60.73 37.07
C GLN A 228 -5.93 -60.09 37.77
N PRO A 229 -4.96 -59.52 37.01
CA PRO A 229 -3.85 -58.78 37.58
C PRO A 229 -4.35 -57.54 38.32
N VAL A 230 -3.65 -57.17 39.40
CA VAL A 230 -3.96 -55.93 40.12
C VAL A 230 -3.22 -54.79 39.43
N SER A 231 -3.95 -53.73 39.08
CA SER A 231 -3.40 -52.63 38.28
C SER A 231 -3.62 -51.25 38.88
N THR A 232 -2.80 -50.29 38.47
CA THR A 232 -3.01 -48.86 38.69
C THR A 232 -2.53 -48.10 37.46
N SER A 233 -3.33 -47.13 37.05
CA SER A 233 -3.13 -46.35 35.82
C SER A 233 -2.73 -44.93 36.17
N VAL A 234 -1.81 -44.36 35.40
CA VAL A 234 -1.41 -42.95 35.51
C VAL A 234 -1.41 -42.32 34.12
N ALA A 235 -2.11 -41.20 33.98
CA ALA A 235 -2.04 -40.35 32.80
C ALA A 235 -0.87 -39.38 32.92
N ILE A 236 -0.26 -39.00 31.81
CA ILE A 236 0.82 -38.02 31.82
C ILE A 236 0.34 -36.66 31.32
N GLU A 237 0.83 -35.62 31.96
CA GLU A 237 0.66 -34.25 31.51
C GLU A 237 1.95 -33.72 30.91
N MET A 238 1.81 -32.86 29.90
CA MET A 238 2.96 -32.26 29.22
C MET A 238 2.81 -30.76 29.04
N HIS A 239 3.93 -30.06 29.17
CA HIS A 239 4.09 -28.71 28.66
C HIS A 239 4.64 -28.77 27.23
N LEU A 240 3.94 -28.09 26.31
CA LEU A 240 4.23 -28.07 24.89
C LEU A 240 4.60 -26.66 24.47
N ARG A 241 5.64 -26.53 23.66
CA ARG A 241 6.01 -25.26 23.03
C ARG A 241 4.97 -24.85 21.97
N PRO A 242 4.90 -23.56 21.62
CA PRO A 242 4.07 -23.11 20.49
C PRO A 242 4.43 -23.87 19.21
N LEU A 243 3.43 -24.42 18.52
CA LEU A 243 3.65 -25.21 17.31
C LEU A 243 3.77 -24.31 16.08
N LYS A 244 2.89 -23.30 15.99
CA LYS A 244 2.84 -22.37 14.86
C LYS A 244 2.32 -21.02 15.34
N VAL A 245 2.99 -19.96 14.90
CA VAL A 245 2.57 -18.57 15.05
C VAL A 245 2.24 -18.04 13.66
N THR A 246 1.20 -17.23 13.52
CA THR A 246 0.79 -16.68 12.23
C THR A 246 0.19 -15.30 12.40
N ILE A 247 0.76 -14.32 11.71
CA ILE A 247 0.19 -12.99 11.55
C ILE A 247 -0.87 -13.07 10.46
N LEU A 248 -2.13 -12.85 10.84
CA LEU A 248 -3.26 -12.76 9.94
C LEU A 248 -3.36 -11.33 9.40
N SER A 249 -2.59 -11.04 8.36
CA SER A 249 -2.84 -9.86 7.53
C SER A 249 -3.69 -10.30 6.34
N SER A 250 -4.80 -9.62 6.08
CA SER A 250 -5.82 -10.10 5.13
C SER A 250 -5.26 -10.30 3.73
N GLU A 251 -4.21 -9.57 3.30
CA GLU A 251 -3.62 -9.72 1.94
C GLU A 251 -2.13 -9.32 1.81
N HIS A 252 -1.36 -9.12 2.90
CA HIS A 252 -0.04 -8.42 2.86
C HIS A 252 -0.08 -7.07 2.12
N ALA A 253 -1.28 -6.48 1.99
CA ALA A 253 -1.49 -5.23 1.30
C ALA A 253 -0.68 -4.11 1.97
N PRO A 254 -0.24 -3.11 1.17
CA PRO A 254 0.45 -1.96 1.72
C PRO A 254 -0.43 -1.20 2.71
N LEU A 255 0.18 -0.68 3.76
CA LEU A 255 -0.47 0.12 4.79
C LEU A 255 -0.28 1.60 4.50
N SER A 256 -1.32 2.42 4.56
CA SER A 256 -1.18 3.88 4.41
C SER A 256 -0.70 4.51 5.72
N ALA A 257 0.27 5.41 5.63
CA ALA A 257 0.83 6.12 6.77
C ALA A 257 -0.26 6.92 7.51
N ASN A 258 -0.11 7.02 8.83
CA ASN A 258 -0.99 7.73 9.75
C ASN A 258 -2.44 7.21 9.81
N ARG A 259 -2.76 6.07 9.19
CA ARG A 259 -4.04 5.37 9.39
C ARG A 259 -3.92 4.31 10.47
N LYS A 260 -4.99 4.04 11.22
CA LYS A 260 -4.99 3.00 12.26
C LYS A 260 -5.38 1.66 11.65
N TYR A 261 -4.64 0.61 11.99
CA TYR A 261 -4.85 -0.76 11.56
C TYR A 261 -4.85 -1.70 12.76
N ASP A 262 -5.69 -2.74 12.69
CA ASP A 262 -5.69 -3.82 13.66
C ASP A 262 -5.03 -5.05 13.03
N ILE A 263 -3.83 -5.38 13.51
CA ILE A 263 -3.04 -6.50 13.01
C ILE A 263 -3.27 -7.68 13.95
N ASN A 264 -3.79 -8.78 13.42
CA ASN A 264 -4.08 -9.97 14.19
C ASN A 264 -2.93 -10.98 14.09
N CYS A 265 -2.62 -11.64 15.19
CA CYS A 265 -1.69 -12.75 15.25
C CYS A 265 -2.29 -13.86 16.09
N MET A 266 -2.12 -15.11 15.67
CA MET A 266 -2.53 -16.27 16.44
C MET A 266 -1.39 -17.25 16.62
N THR A 267 -1.44 -18.01 17.71
CA THR A 267 -0.57 -19.16 17.96
C THR A 267 -1.40 -20.36 18.38
N VAL A 268 -0.97 -21.56 17.97
CA VAL A 268 -1.64 -22.83 18.30
C VAL A 268 -0.66 -23.86 18.87
N GLY A 269 -1.18 -24.81 19.64
CA GLY A 269 -0.44 -25.99 20.09
C GLY A 269 0.50 -25.78 21.28
N SER A 270 0.51 -24.60 21.90
CA SER A 270 1.21 -24.39 23.16
C SER A 270 0.40 -24.90 24.34
N ARG A 271 1.08 -25.52 25.32
CA ARG A 271 0.48 -25.90 26.59
C ARG A 271 1.44 -25.62 27.75
N PRO A 272 1.09 -24.80 28.75
CA PRO A 272 -0.09 -23.93 28.80
C PRO A 272 -0.14 -22.92 27.62
N PRO A 273 -1.27 -22.21 27.44
CA PRO A 273 -1.41 -21.18 26.41
C PRO A 273 -0.22 -20.20 26.43
N ALA A 274 0.38 -19.95 25.27
CA ALA A 274 1.53 -19.08 25.15
C ALA A 274 1.12 -17.61 25.16
N LYS A 275 1.97 -16.76 25.74
CA LYS A 275 1.78 -15.31 25.75
C LYS A 275 2.29 -14.71 24.46
N LEU A 276 1.44 -13.97 23.76
CA LEU A 276 1.77 -13.23 22.55
C LEU A 276 2.31 -11.84 22.88
N SER A 277 3.33 -11.43 22.13
CA SER A 277 3.95 -10.12 22.26
C SER A 277 4.45 -9.62 20.91
N TRP A 278 4.31 -8.32 20.68
CA TRP A 278 4.64 -7.67 19.42
C TRP A 278 5.95 -6.91 19.53
N TYR A 279 6.80 -7.00 18.51
CA TYR A 279 8.09 -6.32 18.44
C TYR A 279 8.31 -5.65 17.09
N MET A 280 9.04 -4.54 17.09
CA MET A 280 9.54 -3.86 15.90
C MET A 280 10.90 -3.24 16.25
N ASP A 281 11.93 -3.49 15.44
CA ASP A 281 13.31 -3.05 15.70
C ASP A 281 13.83 -3.44 17.12
N GLY A 282 13.45 -4.63 17.59
CA GLY A 282 13.79 -5.11 18.94
C GLY A 282 13.03 -4.41 20.09
N ARG A 283 12.17 -3.44 19.81
CA ARG A 283 11.33 -2.76 20.81
C ARG A 283 9.96 -3.41 20.88
N LYS A 284 9.51 -3.68 22.11
CA LYS A 284 8.18 -4.24 22.37
C LYS A 284 7.08 -3.20 22.17
N LEU A 285 6.03 -3.54 21.45
CA LEU A 285 4.83 -2.73 21.26
C LEU A 285 3.80 -3.04 22.35
N THR A 286 3.06 -2.03 22.82
CA THR A 286 2.19 -2.14 24.01
C THR A 286 0.70 -2.13 23.71
N ASN A 287 0.27 -1.61 22.55
CA ASN A 287 -1.14 -1.43 22.22
C ASN A 287 -1.77 -2.69 21.62
N SER A 288 -1.65 -3.80 22.35
CA SER A 288 -2.18 -5.10 21.93
C SER A 288 -3.14 -5.68 22.96
N THR A 289 -4.22 -6.30 22.49
CA THR A 289 -5.13 -7.09 23.33
C THR A 289 -4.95 -8.57 23.03
N GLU A 290 -5.01 -9.41 24.06
CA GLU A 290 -4.81 -10.86 23.95
C GLU A 290 -6.06 -11.61 24.40
N ARG A 291 -6.36 -12.73 23.73
CA ARG A 291 -7.47 -13.62 24.05
C ARG A 291 -7.03 -15.07 23.88
N VAL A 292 -7.46 -15.93 24.80
CA VAL A 292 -7.25 -17.38 24.74
C VAL A 292 -8.58 -18.06 24.42
N SER A 293 -8.57 -19.07 23.55
CA SER A 293 -9.74 -19.87 23.22
C SER A 293 -10.22 -20.69 24.43
N GLN A 294 -11.50 -21.08 24.45
CA GLN A 294 -12.10 -21.82 25.58
C GLN A 294 -11.42 -23.18 25.84
N ASP A 295 -10.92 -23.82 24.78
CA ASP A 295 -10.18 -25.08 24.83
C ASP A 295 -8.69 -24.89 25.19
N GLY A 296 -8.20 -23.65 25.29
CA GLY A 296 -6.81 -23.32 25.58
C GLY A 296 -5.80 -23.66 24.48
N ASN A 297 -6.26 -24.15 23.31
CA ASN A 297 -5.39 -24.59 22.23
C ASN A 297 -4.86 -23.42 21.39
N MET A 298 -5.60 -22.31 21.34
CA MET A 298 -5.27 -21.13 20.53
C MET A 298 -5.20 -19.88 21.38
N THR A 299 -4.16 -19.08 21.18
CA THR A 299 -4.07 -17.71 21.72
C THR A 299 -4.00 -16.73 20.55
N SER A 300 -4.78 -15.66 20.60
CA SER A 300 -4.79 -14.61 19.59
C SER A 300 -4.49 -13.25 20.21
N SER A 301 -3.82 -12.40 19.45
CA SER A 301 -3.49 -11.04 19.84
C SER A 301 -3.75 -10.07 18.70
N ILE A 302 -4.44 -8.98 19.02
CA ILE A 302 -4.74 -7.90 18.07
C ILE A 302 -3.94 -6.67 18.49
N LEU A 303 -3.04 -6.22 17.62
CA LEU A 303 -2.25 -5.00 17.77
C LEU A 303 -2.93 -3.85 17.03
N SER A 304 -3.25 -2.77 17.75
CA SER A 304 -3.67 -1.51 17.12
C SER A 304 -2.43 -0.68 16.77
N PHE A 305 -2.17 -0.53 15.48
CA PHE A 305 -0.94 0.04 14.94
C PHE A 305 -1.23 1.20 13.98
N GLN A 306 -0.48 2.30 14.11
CA GLN A 306 -0.54 3.45 13.22
C GLN A 306 0.85 3.62 12.56
N PRO A 307 1.07 3.09 11.35
CA PRO A 307 2.36 3.18 10.67
C PRO A 307 2.70 4.63 10.31
N THR A 308 3.99 4.92 10.24
CA THR A 308 4.54 6.19 9.74
C THR A 308 5.50 5.89 8.59
N LEU A 309 5.96 6.90 7.87
CA LEU A 309 6.95 6.72 6.81
C LEU A 309 8.24 6.05 7.30
N ALA A 310 8.62 6.27 8.56
CA ALA A 310 9.78 5.65 9.19
C ALA A 310 9.59 4.15 9.47
N HIS A 311 8.38 3.62 9.29
CA HIS A 311 8.08 2.20 9.42
C HIS A 311 8.08 1.44 8.08
N HIS A 312 8.25 2.14 6.96
CA HIS A 312 8.45 1.48 5.67
C HIS A 312 9.70 0.59 5.70
N ASP A 313 9.62 -0.59 5.10
CA ASP A 313 10.66 -1.64 5.08
C ASP A 313 11.03 -2.25 6.44
N LYS A 314 10.40 -1.83 7.54
CA LYS A 314 10.61 -2.42 8.86
C LYS A 314 9.86 -3.72 9.04
N VAL A 315 10.37 -4.58 9.92
CA VAL A 315 9.78 -5.89 10.20
C VAL A 315 9.03 -5.83 11.53
N ILE A 316 7.74 -6.17 11.48
CA ILE A 316 6.95 -6.43 12.67
C ILE A 316 7.01 -7.92 13.01
N THR A 317 7.24 -8.24 14.28
CA THR A 317 7.38 -9.61 14.76
C THR A 317 6.30 -9.89 15.80
N CYS A 318 5.54 -10.96 15.61
CA CYS A 318 4.67 -11.52 16.63
C CYS A 318 5.37 -12.72 17.27
N ARG A 319 5.63 -12.64 18.58
CA ARG A 319 6.33 -13.65 19.36
C ARG A 319 5.38 -14.31 20.35
N ALA A 320 5.23 -15.63 20.24
CA ALA A 320 4.57 -16.48 21.21
C ALA A 320 5.60 -17.08 22.18
N GLU A 321 5.36 -16.94 23.48
CA GLU A 321 6.27 -17.42 24.52
C GLU A 321 5.55 -18.26 25.58
N ASN A 322 6.03 -19.49 25.77
CA ASN A 322 5.64 -20.36 26.86
C ASN A 322 6.79 -20.46 27.88
N SER A 323 6.66 -19.72 28.99
CA SER A 323 7.67 -19.66 30.08
C SER A 323 7.87 -20.97 30.85
N LYS A 324 7.04 -21.99 30.60
CA LYS A 324 7.10 -23.29 31.28
C LYS A 324 7.88 -24.36 30.52
N VAL A 325 8.43 -24.02 29.35
CA VAL A 325 9.19 -24.93 28.48
C VAL A 325 10.50 -24.27 28.09
N GLN A 326 11.61 -24.99 28.11
CA GLN A 326 12.89 -24.47 27.62
C GLN A 326 12.81 -24.24 26.10
N HIS A 327 13.30 -23.08 25.63
CA HIS A 327 13.16 -22.67 24.23
C HIS A 327 11.69 -22.67 23.72
N GLY A 328 10.72 -22.41 24.61
CA GLY A 328 9.29 -22.34 24.30
C GLY A 328 8.86 -21.08 23.52
N VAL A 329 9.69 -20.61 22.59
CA VAL A 329 9.47 -19.39 21.80
C VAL A 329 9.27 -19.74 20.34
N ALA A 330 8.26 -19.15 19.72
CA ALA A 330 8.06 -19.18 18.28
C ALA A 330 7.65 -17.79 17.80
N GLU A 331 8.04 -17.44 16.58
CA GLU A 331 7.85 -16.10 16.03
C GLU A 331 7.35 -16.17 14.59
N ASP A 332 6.54 -15.21 14.20
CA ASP A 332 6.22 -14.92 12.81
C ASP A 332 6.48 -13.44 12.52
N THR A 333 6.90 -13.14 11.30
CA THR A 333 7.42 -11.82 10.92
C THR A 333 6.77 -11.31 9.65
N TRP A 334 6.44 -10.02 9.62
CA TRP A 334 5.91 -9.35 8.44
C TRP A 334 6.72 -8.09 8.13
N LYS A 335 7.31 -8.03 6.93
CA LYS A 335 7.97 -6.82 6.42
C LYS A 335 6.91 -5.83 5.94
N LEU A 336 6.85 -4.66 6.56
CA LEU A 336 5.84 -3.64 6.32
C LEU A 336 6.13 -2.88 5.02
N ASN A 337 5.14 -2.83 4.13
CA ASN A 337 5.12 -1.91 3.01
C ASN A 337 4.21 -0.73 3.36
N VAL A 338 4.78 0.39 3.81
CA VAL A 338 4.01 1.58 4.19
C VAL A 338 3.95 2.61 3.07
N PHE A 339 2.75 2.93 2.58
CA PHE A 339 2.48 3.98 1.60
C PHE A 339 2.39 5.36 2.27
N PHE A 340 2.98 6.38 1.65
CA PHE A 340 2.96 7.77 2.11
C PHE A 340 3.02 8.74 0.93
N VAL A 341 2.48 9.95 1.13
CA VAL A 341 2.54 11.04 0.14
C VAL A 341 3.99 11.42 -0.19
N PRO A 342 4.30 11.86 -1.43
CA PRO A 342 5.67 12.21 -1.79
C PRO A 342 6.26 13.32 -0.92
N ILE A 343 7.51 13.17 -0.50
CA ILE A 343 8.30 14.19 0.22
C ILE A 343 9.32 14.75 -0.76
N LEU A 344 9.28 16.07 -0.98
CA LEU A 344 10.06 16.73 -2.01
C LEU A 344 11.07 17.71 -1.41
N HIS A 345 12.26 17.76 -2.00
CA HIS A 345 13.24 18.81 -1.74
C HIS A 345 13.77 19.37 -3.06
N LEU A 346 13.57 20.66 -3.28
CA LEU A 346 13.97 21.37 -4.47
C LEU A 346 15.25 22.17 -4.22
N GLN A 347 16.20 22.05 -5.14
CA GLN A 347 17.46 22.80 -5.15
C GLN A 347 17.89 23.16 -6.58
N LEU A 348 18.73 24.19 -6.71
CA LEU A 348 19.47 24.40 -7.97
C LEU A 348 20.50 23.27 -8.15
N GLY A 349 20.89 23.03 -9.40
CA GLY A 349 21.93 22.08 -9.75
C GLY A 349 23.21 22.33 -8.96
N SER A 350 23.86 21.25 -8.50
CA SER A 350 25.00 21.30 -7.56
C SER A 350 26.20 22.14 -8.06
N ASN A 351 26.30 22.39 -9.36
CA ASN A 351 27.40 23.15 -9.99
C ASN A 351 27.06 24.62 -10.23
N MET A 352 25.89 25.10 -9.81
CA MET A 352 25.44 26.47 -10.04
C MET A 352 25.54 27.30 -8.77
N ASN A 353 26.00 28.55 -8.91
CA ASN A 353 25.97 29.54 -7.85
C ASN A 353 24.69 30.40 -8.01
N PRO A 354 23.73 30.36 -7.08
CA PRO A 354 22.48 31.14 -7.19
C PRO A 354 22.66 32.65 -7.31
N ASP A 355 23.80 33.19 -6.87
CA ASP A 355 24.11 34.62 -6.90
C ASP A 355 24.86 35.07 -8.18
N ASP A 356 25.17 34.15 -9.10
CA ASP A 356 26.01 34.39 -10.29
C ASP A 356 25.32 33.96 -11.61
N ILE A 357 23.99 34.04 -11.66
CA ILE A 357 23.20 33.65 -12.83
C ILE A 357 22.85 34.90 -13.63
N GLU A 358 23.30 35.02 -14.87
CA GLU A 358 23.03 36.14 -15.78
C GLU A 358 21.97 35.82 -16.84
N GLU A 359 21.40 36.86 -17.45
CA GLU A 359 20.50 36.72 -18.60
C GLU A 359 21.24 36.09 -19.79
N GLY A 360 20.74 34.95 -20.27
CA GLY A 360 21.35 34.12 -21.31
C GLY A 360 21.99 32.83 -20.79
N ASP A 361 22.11 32.63 -19.47
CA ASP A 361 22.65 31.40 -18.90
C ASP A 361 21.67 30.23 -18.95
N ASP A 362 22.17 29.01 -18.83
CA ASP A 362 21.36 27.81 -18.67
C ASP A 362 21.24 27.46 -17.17
N VAL A 363 20.01 27.26 -16.69
CA VAL A 363 19.69 26.98 -15.28
C VAL A 363 19.07 25.59 -15.15
N TYR A 364 19.48 24.84 -14.14
CA TYR A 364 18.99 23.50 -13.85
C TYR A 364 18.48 23.40 -12.42
N PHE A 365 17.29 22.83 -12.26
CA PHE A 365 16.68 22.51 -10.98
C PHE A 365 16.55 21.00 -10.81
N GLU A 366 16.89 20.53 -9.62
CA GLU A 366 16.79 19.13 -9.20
C GLU A 366 15.70 19.02 -8.12
N CYS A 367 14.65 18.23 -8.39
CA CYS A 367 13.62 17.92 -7.40
C CYS A 367 13.84 16.51 -6.84
N LYS A 368 14.36 16.42 -5.61
CA LYS A 368 14.54 15.14 -4.93
C LYS A 368 13.21 14.65 -4.38
N VAL A 369 12.71 13.53 -4.90
CA VAL A 369 11.41 12.96 -4.53
C VAL A 369 11.58 11.64 -3.77
N GLN A 370 11.11 11.60 -2.53
CA GLN A 370 10.98 10.37 -1.74
C GLN A 370 9.51 9.99 -1.63
N ALA A 371 9.10 8.86 -2.20
CA ALA A 371 7.70 8.43 -2.21
C ALA A 371 7.59 6.90 -2.18
N ASN A 372 6.55 6.40 -1.52
CA ASN A 372 6.10 5.02 -1.68
C ASN A 372 4.56 4.97 -1.72
N PRO A 373 3.92 4.45 -2.78
CA PRO A 373 4.55 3.98 -4.00
C PRO A 373 5.17 5.15 -4.77
N GLY A 374 5.98 4.83 -5.79
CA GLY A 374 6.63 5.82 -6.64
C GLY A 374 5.64 6.84 -7.21
N ALA A 375 6.06 8.10 -7.27
CA ALA A 375 5.23 9.16 -7.85
C ALA A 375 5.06 8.95 -9.36
N TYR A 376 3.83 8.97 -9.85
CA TYR A 376 3.51 8.78 -11.27
C TYR A 376 3.50 10.09 -12.06
N LYS A 377 3.49 11.25 -11.37
CA LYS A 377 3.42 12.58 -12.00
C LYS A 377 4.22 13.59 -11.19
N VAL A 378 4.94 14.46 -11.90
CA VAL A 378 5.64 15.63 -11.34
C VAL A 378 5.24 16.86 -12.14
N VAL A 379 4.92 17.94 -11.44
CA VAL A 379 4.48 19.21 -12.02
C VAL A 379 5.33 20.33 -11.47
N TRP A 380 5.93 21.11 -12.37
CA TRP A 380 6.71 22.29 -12.03
C TRP A 380 5.84 23.55 -12.04
N LYS A 381 6.11 24.46 -11.11
CA LYS A 381 5.41 25.75 -11.04
C LYS A 381 6.38 26.91 -10.90
N HIS A 382 6.11 27.99 -11.63
CA HIS A 382 6.77 29.29 -11.54
C HIS A 382 5.76 30.35 -11.09
N ASN A 383 6.03 31.00 -9.97
CA ASN A 383 5.14 31.99 -9.34
C ASN A 383 3.69 31.47 -9.15
N GLY A 384 3.55 30.17 -8.86
CA GLY A 384 2.27 29.47 -8.69
C GLY A 384 1.64 28.93 -9.98
N ASN A 385 2.11 29.35 -11.16
CA ASN A 385 1.60 28.91 -12.46
C ASN A 385 2.34 27.65 -12.94
N VAL A 386 1.61 26.72 -13.54
CA VAL A 386 2.19 25.46 -14.04
C VAL A 386 3.09 25.73 -15.25
N ILE A 387 4.32 25.24 -15.18
CA ILE A 387 5.27 25.26 -16.29
C ILE A 387 4.93 24.11 -17.23
N GLN A 388 4.73 24.42 -18.51
CA GLN A 388 4.58 23.43 -19.56
C GLN A 388 5.93 23.14 -20.19
N ASN A 389 6.20 21.86 -20.47
CA ASN A 389 7.40 21.47 -21.20
C ASN A 389 7.39 22.10 -22.59
N ASN A 390 8.42 22.87 -22.93
CA ASN A 390 8.57 23.52 -24.21
C ASN A 390 10.06 23.64 -24.58
N ALA A 391 10.61 22.54 -25.09
CA ALA A 391 12.03 22.45 -25.45
C ALA A 391 12.47 23.46 -26.52
N LYS A 392 11.54 23.92 -27.38
CA LYS A 392 11.85 24.95 -28.40
C LYS A 392 12.11 26.33 -27.78
N ASN A 393 11.45 26.63 -26.66
CA ASN A 393 11.63 27.88 -25.92
C ASN A 393 12.56 27.68 -24.71
N GLY A 394 13.40 26.64 -24.72
CA GLY A 394 14.39 26.39 -23.68
C GLY A 394 13.86 25.79 -22.38
N VAL A 395 12.56 25.46 -22.27
CA VAL A 395 11.97 24.88 -21.05
C VAL A 395 11.89 23.37 -21.19
N ILE A 396 12.70 22.62 -20.45
CA ILE A 396 12.82 21.16 -20.56
C ILE A 396 12.46 20.53 -19.21
N VAL A 397 11.36 19.79 -19.16
CA VAL A 397 10.95 19.02 -17.98
C VAL A 397 11.23 17.54 -18.22
N GLN A 398 12.07 16.93 -17.38
CA GLN A 398 12.47 15.53 -17.51
C GLN A 398 12.32 14.78 -16.18
N GLN A 399 11.29 13.94 -16.07
CA GLN A 399 10.94 13.17 -14.87
C GLN A 399 10.82 14.03 -13.60
N TYR A 400 11.94 14.28 -12.92
CA TYR A 400 12.05 15.04 -11.68
C TYR A 400 12.76 16.38 -11.84
N ASP A 401 13.31 16.69 -13.02
CA ASP A 401 14.19 17.84 -13.22
C ASP A 401 13.58 18.87 -14.16
N LEU A 402 14.00 20.13 -13.99
CA LEU A 402 13.65 21.24 -14.86
C LEU A 402 14.93 21.95 -15.32
N ALA A 403 15.16 21.98 -16.62
CA ALA A 403 16.19 22.81 -17.23
C ALA A 403 15.55 23.99 -17.97
N LEU A 404 16.11 25.17 -17.79
CA LEU A 404 15.77 26.41 -18.48
C LEU A 404 17.00 26.84 -19.26
N ARG A 405 16.91 26.92 -20.59
CA ARG A 405 18.00 27.37 -21.45
C ARG A 405 17.85 28.84 -21.81
N GLU A 406 18.98 29.54 -21.91
CA GLU A 406 19.08 30.96 -22.26
C GLU A 406 18.08 31.81 -21.44
N VAL A 407 18.23 31.78 -20.12
CA VAL A 407 17.22 32.35 -19.22
C VAL A 407 17.07 33.86 -19.41
N ASN A 408 15.84 34.34 -19.31
CA ASN A 408 15.53 35.77 -19.38
C ASN A 408 15.05 36.31 -18.04
N ARG A 409 15.11 37.64 -17.87
CA ARG A 409 14.64 38.29 -16.63
C ARG A 409 13.18 38.00 -16.22
N SER A 410 12.30 37.64 -17.17
CA SER A 410 10.90 37.33 -16.87
C SER A 410 10.70 35.95 -16.23
N GLN A 411 11.71 35.08 -16.32
CA GLN A 411 11.76 33.79 -15.65
C GLN A 411 12.27 33.90 -14.21
N ALA A 412 12.70 35.08 -13.74
CA ALA A 412 13.02 35.28 -12.33
C ALA A 412 11.78 35.05 -11.44
N GLY A 413 12.00 34.61 -10.20
CA GLY A 413 10.95 34.40 -9.21
C GLY A 413 10.93 32.98 -8.62
N ASN A 414 9.79 32.59 -8.08
CA ASN A 414 9.68 31.44 -7.19
C ASN A 414 9.33 30.16 -7.93
N TYR A 415 10.16 29.13 -7.78
CA TYR A 415 9.97 27.80 -8.33
C TYR A 415 9.58 26.79 -7.25
N THR A 416 8.67 25.89 -7.61
CA THR A 416 8.28 24.73 -6.81
C THR A 416 8.03 23.52 -7.70
N CYS A 417 8.26 22.32 -7.18
CA CYS A 417 7.84 21.07 -7.79
C CYS A 417 6.76 20.40 -6.93
N VAL A 418 5.83 19.72 -7.59
CA VAL A 418 4.73 18.97 -6.97
C VAL A 418 4.75 17.56 -7.53
N ALA A 419 4.78 16.55 -6.67
CA ALA A 419 4.74 15.14 -7.10
C ALA A 419 3.49 14.45 -6.54
N SER A 420 2.85 13.62 -7.36
CA SER A 420 1.60 12.92 -7.02
C SER A 420 1.81 11.41 -7.00
N ASN A 421 1.28 10.75 -5.97
CA ASN A 421 1.11 9.29 -5.94
C ASN A 421 -0.31 8.91 -5.50
N VAL A 422 -0.58 7.63 -5.24
CA VAL A 422 -1.91 7.14 -4.86
C VAL A 422 -2.38 7.63 -3.49
N GLU A 423 -1.46 8.08 -2.63
CA GLU A 423 -1.79 8.63 -1.31
C GLU A 423 -2.08 10.14 -1.35
N GLY A 424 -1.64 10.84 -2.40
CA GLY A 424 -1.90 12.26 -2.61
C GLY A 424 -0.73 13.04 -3.21
N ASP A 425 -0.77 14.36 -3.01
CA ASP A 425 0.20 15.32 -3.55
C ASP A 425 1.22 15.76 -2.49
N GLY A 426 2.49 15.78 -2.88
CA GLY A 426 3.61 16.34 -2.14
C GLY A 426 4.13 17.63 -2.77
N TYR A 427 4.54 18.59 -1.94
CA TYR A 427 5.05 19.90 -2.38
C TYR A 427 6.48 20.11 -1.90
N SER A 428 7.33 20.69 -2.74
CA SER A 428 8.69 21.07 -2.36
C SER A 428 8.74 22.37 -1.56
N ASN A 429 9.92 22.68 -1.01
CA ASN A 429 10.28 24.04 -0.65
C ASN A 429 10.26 24.96 -1.89
N ILE A 430 10.17 26.27 -1.63
CA ILE A 430 10.26 27.30 -2.66
C ILE A 430 11.73 27.63 -2.88
N VAL A 431 12.14 27.73 -4.15
CA VAL A 431 13.46 28.22 -4.55
C VAL A 431 13.30 29.43 -5.45
N GLU A 432 13.86 30.56 -5.03
CA GLU A 432 13.83 31.82 -5.80
C GLU A 432 14.97 31.83 -6.82
N LEU A 433 14.63 31.89 -8.11
CA LEU A 433 15.57 32.13 -9.19
C LEU A 433 15.80 33.63 -9.34
N LYS A 434 17.05 34.04 -9.11
CA LYS A 434 17.53 35.40 -9.34
C LYS A 434 18.31 35.41 -10.63
N ILE A 435 17.99 36.36 -11.51
CA ILE A 435 18.65 36.51 -12.81
C ILE A 435 19.21 37.91 -12.87
N MET A 436 20.53 38.00 -12.99
CA MET A 436 21.27 39.24 -13.10
C MET A 436 21.17 39.79 -14.53
N TYR A 437 20.91 41.08 -14.64
CA TYR A 437 20.83 41.79 -15.91
C TYR A 437 21.33 43.23 -15.79
N LYS A 438 21.91 43.71 -16.90
CA LYS A 438 22.46 45.07 -17.02
C LYS A 438 21.38 46.14 -16.87
N PRO A 439 21.68 47.32 -16.30
CA PRO A 439 20.69 48.38 -16.11
C PRO A 439 20.03 48.86 -17.41
N ILE A 440 18.73 49.11 -17.39
CA ILE A 440 17.92 49.59 -18.53
C ILE A 440 17.10 50.81 -18.13
N CYS A 441 16.90 51.75 -19.06
CA CYS A 441 16.09 52.94 -18.83
C CYS A 441 14.62 52.61 -18.57
N VAL A 442 14.05 53.22 -17.54
CA VAL A 442 12.59 53.26 -17.39
C VAL A 442 11.98 54.01 -18.60
N PRO A 443 10.95 53.45 -19.28
CA PRO A 443 10.39 54.08 -20.48
C PRO A 443 9.81 55.49 -20.23
N ASP A 444 8.95 55.63 -19.21
CA ASP A 444 8.10 56.82 -18.98
C ASP A 444 8.76 57.94 -18.15
N GLN A 445 10.04 58.21 -18.40
CA GLN A 445 10.75 59.32 -17.74
C GLN A 445 10.80 60.58 -18.63
N LYS A 446 10.70 61.78 -18.04
CA LYS A 446 10.79 63.07 -18.75
C LYS A 446 12.11 63.14 -19.53
N ARG A 447 12.02 63.27 -20.86
CA ARG A 447 13.20 63.29 -21.76
C ARG A 447 13.65 64.68 -22.17
N ILE A 448 12.74 65.65 -22.23
CA ILE A 448 13.01 67.00 -22.73
C ILE A 448 12.91 68.00 -21.57
N TYR A 449 13.94 68.82 -21.40
CA TYR A 449 14.01 69.86 -20.38
C TYR A 449 14.32 71.21 -21.05
N GLY A 450 13.34 72.11 -21.03
CA GLY A 450 13.55 73.51 -21.41
C GLY A 450 14.10 74.30 -20.24
N VAL A 451 15.27 74.90 -20.41
CA VAL A 451 16.00 75.58 -19.32
C VAL A 451 16.45 76.93 -19.85
N ALA A 452 16.30 78.02 -19.08
CA ALA A 452 16.92 79.28 -19.48
C ALA A 452 18.39 79.33 -19.09
N ARG A 453 19.11 80.23 -19.76
CA ARG A 453 20.51 80.52 -19.44
C ARG A 453 20.63 80.92 -17.96
N HIS A 454 21.61 80.36 -17.29
CA HIS A 454 21.87 80.51 -15.85
C HIS A 454 20.77 79.96 -14.92
N GLU A 455 19.86 79.12 -15.41
CA GLU A 455 18.84 78.41 -14.61
C GLU A 455 19.25 76.94 -14.39
N ASP A 456 18.93 76.35 -13.23
CA ASP A 456 19.28 74.97 -12.92
C ASP A 456 18.17 73.99 -13.37
N ALA A 457 18.55 72.99 -14.17
CA ALA A 457 17.73 71.87 -14.56
C ALA A 457 17.98 70.66 -13.66
N ARG A 458 16.92 70.05 -13.15
CA ARG A 458 17.01 68.80 -12.38
C ARG A 458 16.60 67.61 -13.24
N VAL A 459 17.59 66.97 -13.86
CA VAL A 459 17.40 65.80 -14.74
C VAL A 459 17.45 64.53 -13.89
N ILE A 460 16.40 63.72 -13.95
CA ILE A 460 16.28 62.50 -13.13
C ILE A 460 16.39 61.30 -14.07
N CYS A 461 17.43 60.50 -13.89
CA CYS A 461 17.61 59.23 -14.59
C CYS A 461 17.18 58.08 -13.71
N ARG A 462 16.18 57.32 -14.17
CA ARG A 462 15.71 56.09 -13.51
C ARG A 462 16.04 54.88 -14.37
N VAL A 463 16.62 53.87 -13.73
CA VAL A 463 16.99 52.60 -14.36
C VAL A 463 16.44 51.41 -13.57
N GLU A 464 16.12 50.34 -14.30
CA GLU A 464 15.76 49.03 -13.77
C GLU A 464 16.96 48.10 -13.95
N ALA A 465 17.42 47.46 -12.87
CA ALA A 465 18.57 46.57 -12.88
C ALA A 465 18.49 45.55 -11.73
N TYR A 466 19.04 44.36 -11.95
CA TYR A 466 19.32 43.40 -10.88
C TYR A 466 20.73 42.82 -11.08
N PRO A 467 21.62 42.85 -10.08
CA PRO A 467 21.51 43.57 -8.81
C PRO A 467 21.37 45.09 -9.02
N PRO A 468 21.01 45.87 -7.98
CA PRO A 468 20.92 47.33 -8.07
C PRO A 468 22.20 47.97 -8.62
N PRO A 469 22.09 49.09 -9.37
CA PRO A 469 23.26 49.79 -9.90
C PRO A 469 24.25 50.21 -8.82
N GLU A 470 25.54 49.96 -9.05
CA GLU A 470 26.63 50.38 -8.16
C GLU A 470 27.14 51.78 -8.51
N SER A 471 27.08 52.16 -9.79
CA SER A 471 27.59 53.43 -10.27
C SER A 471 26.73 54.04 -11.38
N PHE A 472 26.79 55.37 -11.46
CA PHE A 472 26.20 56.18 -12.53
C PHE A 472 27.28 57.11 -13.08
N ARG A 473 27.33 57.27 -14.41
CA ARG A 473 28.09 58.30 -15.11
C ARG A 473 27.16 59.13 -15.99
N TRP A 474 27.43 60.43 -16.08
CA TRP A 474 26.70 61.34 -16.94
C TRP A 474 27.66 61.96 -17.95
N THR A 475 27.28 62.00 -19.22
CA THR A 475 28.05 62.63 -20.28
C THR A 475 27.18 63.66 -20.98
N PHE A 476 27.74 64.84 -21.27
CA PHE A 476 27.10 65.84 -22.11
C PHE A 476 27.63 65.74 -23.53
N ASN A 477 26.74 65.85 -24.51
CA ASN A 477 27.05 65.74 -25.93
C ASN A 477 26.36 66.90 -26.67
N ASN A 478 27.16 67.78 -27.27
CA ASN A 478 26.70 68.83 -28.16
C ASN A 478 27.23 68.59 -29.59
N THR A 479 27.10 69.58 -30.48
CA THR A 479 27.55 69.46 -31.88
C THR A 479 29.06 69.41 -32.07
N GLU A 480 29.87 69.75 -31.06
CA GLU A 480 31.33 69.86 -31.16
C GLU A 480 32.05 68.76 -30.37
N GLU A 481 31.56 68.41 -29.17
CA GLU A 481 32.27 67.54 -28.23
C GLU A 481 31.31 66.72 -27.34
N MET A 482 31.82 65.57 -26.88
CA MET A 482 31.21 64.75 -25.84
C MET A 482 32.12 64.74 -24.61
N GLU A 483 31.67 65.33 -23.51
CA GLU A 483 32.44 65.49 -22.28
C GLU A 483 31.75 64.78 -21.09
N ASP A 484 32.55 64.20 -20.19
CA ASP A 484 32.05 63.66 -18.93
C ASP A 484 31.60 64.79 -18.00
N VAL A 485 30.39 64.67 -17.46
CA VAL A 485 29.89 65.61 -16.45
C VAL A 485 30.60 65.31 -15.12
N PRO A 486 31.20 66.29 -14.45
CA PRO A 486 31.84 66.09 -13.15
C PRO A 486 30.89 65.53 -12.10
N GLN A 487 31.37 64.55 -11.31
CA GLN A 487 30.63 63.88 -10.23
C GLN A 487 29.99 64.86 -9.22
N ALA A 488 30.53 66.06 -9.03
CA ALA A 488 29.97 67.08 -8.15
C ALA A 488 28.59 67.59 -8.60
N ARG A 489 28.25 67.47 -9.89
CA ARG A 489 26.99 67.98 -10.48
C ARG A 489 25.83 66.99 -10.39
N TYR A 490 26.08 65.74 -10.04
CA TYR A 490 25.02 64.74 -9.89
C TYR A 490 25.12 63.95 -8.60
N LYS A 491 23.96 63.52 -8.10
CA LYS A 491 23.86 62.73 -6.87
C LYS A 491 23.06 61.47 -7.13
N ASN A 492 23.62 60.34 -6.68
CA ASN A 492 22.91 59.07 -6.71
C ASN A 492 21.90 59.05 -5.56
N SER A 493 20.72 58.49 -5.81
CA SER A 493 19.70 58.38 -4.77
C SER A 493 20.02 57.23 -3.80
N THR A 494 19.55 57.38 -2.56
CA THR A 494 19.67 56.37 -1.50
C THR A 494 19.12 54.99 -1.85
N ARG A 495 18.20 54.90 -2.83
CA ARG A 495 17.64 53.63 -3.32
C ARG A 495 18.45 52.96 -4.44
N HIS A 496 19.59 53.53 -4.85
CA HIS A 496 20.50 53.02 -5.89
C HIS A 496 19.90 52.81 -7.31
N THR A 497 18.60 53.05 -7.52
CA THR A 497 17.93 52.89 -8.84
C THR A 497 17.79 54.19 -9.65
N GLN A 498 18.29 55.31 -9.13
CA GLN A 498 18.18 56.60 -9.81
C GLN A 498 19.35 57.53 -9.50
N SER A 499 19.70 58.37 -10.48
CA SER A 499 20.69 59.44 -10.35
C SER A 499 20.08 60.77 -10.79
N ILE A 500 20.41 61.85 -10.09
CA ILE A 500 19.86 63.18 -10.33
C ILE A 500 21.00 64.11 -10.71
N LEU A 501 20.97 64.62 -11.94
CA LEU A 501 21.88 65.64 -12.44
C LEU A 501 21.28 67.03 -12.26
N THR A 502 22.07 67.94 -11.68
CA THR A 502 21.80 69.38 -11.67
C THR A 502 22.63 70.04 -12.75
N TYR A 503 21.99 70.46 -13.85
CA TYR A 503 22.64 71.00 -15.04
C TYR A 503 22.26 72.46 -15.26
N ARG A 504 23.25 73.34 -15.47
CA ARG A 504 23.05 74.79 -15.61
C ARG A 504 23.69 75.30 -16.90
N PRO A 505 22.92 75.60 -17.96
CA PRO A 505 23.50 76.13 -19.21
C PRO A 505 23.96 77.58 -19.02
N VAL A 506 25.20 77.87 -19.38
CA VAL A 506 25.86 79.20 -19.26
C VAL A 506 26.05 79.85 -20.63
N THR A 507 26.26 79.07 -21.69
CA THR A 507 26.44 79.50 -23.08
C THR A 507 25.45 78.79 -24.01
N GLU A 508 25.36 79.22 -25.26
CA GLU A 508 24.51 78.53 -26.26
C GLU A 508 25.03 77.12 -26.59
N MET A 509 26.33 76.88 -26.42
CA MET A 509 26.98 75.56 -26.61
C MET A 509 26.68 74.57 -25.47
N ASP A 510 26.11 75.04 -24.36
CA ASP A 510 25.74 74.20 -23.22
C ASP A 510 24.34 73.56 -23.39
N TYR A 511 23.62 73.88 -24.47
CA TYR A 511 22.41 73.18 -24.88
C TYR A 511 22.77 71.99 -25.76
N GLY A 512 22.10 70.86 -25.54
CA GLY A 512 22.48 69.61 -26.17
C GLY A 512 21.85 68.41 -25.50
N THR A 513 22.53 67.28 -25.59
CA THR A 513 22.03 66.00 -25.10
C THR A 513 22.85 65.54 -23.92
N VAL A 514 22.19 65.21 -22.81
CA VAL A 514 22.84 64.58 -21.66
C VAL A 514 22.49 63.10 -21.66
N LEU A 515 23.49 62.24 -21.54
CA LEU A 515 23.35 60.79 -21.50
C LEU A 515 23.68 60.30 -20.09
N CYS A 516 22.78 59.51 -19.52
CA CYS A 516 22.97 58.80 -18.26
C CYS A 516 23.31 57.35 -18.53
N TRP A 517 24.37 56.86 -17.90
CA TRP A 517 24.75 55.45 -17.93
C TRP A 517 24.82 54.90 -16.51
N ALA A 518 24.21 53.74 -16.32
CA ALA A 518 24.30 52.98 -15.08
C ALA A 518 25.09 51.68 -15.28
N SER A 519 25.75 51.22 -14.22
CA SER A 519 26.45 49.93 -14.20
C SER A 519 26.15 49.17 -12.91
N ASN A 520 25.95 47.86 -13.02
CA ASN A 520 25.93 46.92 -11.89
C ASN A 520 26.98 45.82 -12.11
N THR A 521 26.97 44.79 -11.26
CA THR A 521 27.88 43.64 -11.36
C THR A 521 27.72 42.86 -12.66
N ALA A 522 26.50 42.76 -13.22
CA ALA A 522 26.23 42.17 -14.53
C ALA A 522 26.78 43.01 -15.71
N GLY A 523 27.27 44.22 -15.40
CA GLY A 523 27.94 45.11 -16.33
C GLY A 523 27.19 46.41 -16.60
N GLN A 524 27.64 47.10 -17.65
CA GLN A 524 27.13 48.40 -18.02
C GLN A 524 25.91 48.32 -18.95
N GLN A 525 25.00 49.27 -18.77
CA GLN A 525 23.87 49.52 -19.64
C GLN A 525 24.24 49.56 -21.14
N LYS A 526 23.49 48.83 -21.98
CA LYS A 526 23.73 48.74 -23.43
C LYS A 526 23.50 50.07 -24.17
N ASN A 527 22.41 50.75 -23.84
CA ASN A 527 22.02 52.04 -24.44
C ASN A 527 21.77 53.05 -23.32
N ALA A 528 22.44 54.20 -23.32
CA ALA A 528 22.27 55.25 -22.32
C ALA A 528 20.83 55.80 -22.26
N CYS A 529 20.43 56.34 -21.11
CA CYS A 529 19.22 57.16 -21.03
C CYS A 529 19.50 58.55 -21.58
N ILE A 530 18.82 58.89 -22.68
CA ILE A 530 19.02 60.11 -23.44
C ILE A 530 18.04 61.18 -22.95
N PHE A 531 18.57 62.36 -22.61
CA PHE A 531 17.81 63.56 -22.22
C PHE A 531 18.26 64.77 -23.04
N HIS A 532 17.32 65.61 -23.46
CA HIS A 532 17.60 66.81 -24.24
C HIS A 532 17.41 68.06 -23.39
N ILE A 533 18.45 68.88 -23.33
CA ILE A 533 18.44 70.21 -22.69
C ILE A 533 18.34 71.23 -23.80
N ILE A 534 17.18 71.86 -23.90
CA ILE A 534 16.86 72.84 -24.93
C ILE A 534 16.69 74.24 -24.30
N PRO A 535 16.95 75.32 -25.04
CA PRO A 535 16.65 76.66 -24.55
C PRO A 535 15.15 76.78 -24.28
N ALA A 536 14.79 77.23 -23.08
CA ALA A 536 13.39 77.49 -22.75
C ALA A 536 12.86 78.64 -23.61
N GLY A 537 11.89 78.34 -24.48
CA GLY A 537 11.22 79.29 -25.37
C GLY A 537 9.82 79.65 -24.89
N LYS A 538 9.19 80.63 -25.55
CA LYS A 538 7.74 80.81 -25.46
C LYS A 538 7.05 79.60 -26.10
N PRO A 539 5.83 79.22 -25.67
CA PRO A 539 5.11 78.13 -26.31
C PRO A 539 4.75 78.46 -27.76
N GLU A 540 4.56 77.43 -28.56
CA GLU A 540 3.96 77.58 -29.89
C GLU A 540 2.45 77.87 -29.79
N ALA A 541 1.91 78.55 -30.80
CA ALA A 541 0.49 78.86 -30.85
C ALA A 541 -0.34 77.55 -30.91
N PRO A 542 -1.44 77.43 -30.13
CA PRO A 542 -2.39 76.34 -30.30
C PRO A 542 -2.91 76.29 -31.74
N TYR A 543 -3.11 75.09 -32.27
CA TYR A 543 -3.56 74.88 -33.65
C TYR A 543 -4.77 73.94 -33.71
N ASN A 544 -5.39 73.83 -34.88
CA ASN A 544 -6.63 73.04 -35.10
C ASN A 544 -7.75 73.38 -34.10
N CYS A 545 -8.00 74.67 -33.93
CA CYS A 545 -9.06 75.15 -33.07
C CYS A 545 -10.43 74.97 -33.72
N THR A 546 -11.38 74.43 -32.96
CA THR A 546 -12.77 74.23 -33.36
C THR A 546 -13.72 74.94 -32.41
N LEU A 547 -14.78 75.52 -32.98
CA LEU A 547 -15.83 76.20 -32.23
C LEU A 547 -17.07 75.32 -32.20
N THR A 548 -17.54 74.97 -31.00
CA THR A 548 -18.69 74.11 -30.79
C THR A 548 -19.67 74.75 -29.80
N ASN A 549 -20.92 74.27 -29.77
CA ASN A 549 -21.93 74.68 -28.79
C ASN A 549 -22.17 76.21 -28.69
N GLN A 550 -22.29 76.89 -29.84
CA GLN A 550 -22.65 78.31 -29.90
C GLN A 550 -24.15 78.48 -29.60
N THR A 551 -24.47 79.14 -28.48
CA THR A 551 -25.84 79.43 -28.04
C THR A 551 -26.13 80.94 -28.06
N THR A 552 -27.24 81.38 -27.50
CA THR A 552 -27.52 82.81 -27.30
C THR A 552 -26.57 83.47 -26.29
N GLU A 553 -25.93 82.72 -25.38
CA GLU A 553 -25.13 83.29 -24.28
C GLU A 553 -23.81 82.54 -24.01
N SER A 554 -23.46 81.53 -24.80
CA SER A 554 -22.27 80.70 -24.57
C SER A 554 -21.66 80.15 -25.87
N LEU A 555 -20.39 79.77 -25.79
CA LEU A 555 -19.67 79.04 -26.84
C LEU A 555 -18.61 78.13 -26.20
N SER A 556 -18.15 77.12 -26.93
CA SER A 556 -17.04 76.26 -26.54
C SER A 556 -15.93 76.29 -27.59
N VAL A 557 -14.69 76.35 -27.12
CA VAL A 557 -13.47 76.38 -27.94
C VAL A 557 -12.62 75.18 -27.57
N GLU A 558 -12.21 74.39 -28.56
CA GLU A 558 -11.29 73.27 -28.36
C GLU A 558 -10.16 73.32 -29.40
N CYS A 559 -8.92 73.35 -28.93
CA CYS A 559 -7.72 73.40 -29.75
C CYS A 559 -6.72 72.32 -29.35
N THR A 560 -5.81 72.00 -30.26
CA THR A 560 -4.65 71.15 -29.97
C THR A 560 -3.46 72.01 -29.52
N ALA A 561 -2.76 71.57 -28.48
CA ALA A 561 -1.61 72.27 -27.92
C ALA A 561 -0.37 72.11 -28.83
N GLY A 562 0.32 73.22 -29.10
CA GLY A 562 1.65 73.21 -29.73
C GLY A 562 2.76 72.84 -28.76
N PHE A 563 4.01 72.89 -29.23
CA PHE A 563 5.18 72.65 -28.39
C PHE A 563 5.25 73.64 -27.21
N ASP A 564 5.47 73.14 -26.00
CA ASP A 564 5.39 73.94 -24.75
C ASP A 564 6.61 74.84 -24.50
N GLY A 565 7.58 74.84 -25.41
CA GLY A 565 8.85 75.55 -25.23
C GLY A 565 9.77 74.90 -24.19
N GLY A 566 9.49 73.65 -23.81
CA GLY A 566 10.24 72.86 -22.82
C GLY A 566 9.93 73.18 -21.36
N GLN A 567 8.90 73.98 -21.09
CA GLN A 567 8.45 74.39 -19.76
C GLN A 567 6.94 74.16 -19.62
N PRO A 568 6.44 73.85 -18.40
CA PRO A 568 5.00 73.67 -18.19
C PRO A 568 4.19 74.88 -18.68
N GLN A 569 3.24 74.61 -19.56
CA GLN A 569 2.36 75.62 -20.16
C GLN A 569 0.93 75.53 -19.63
N HIS A 570 0.20 76.64 -19.74
CA HIS A 570 -1.25 76.77 -19.53
C HIS A 570 -1.84 77.60 -20.68
N PHE A 571 -3.15 77.60 -20.86
CA PHE A 571 -3.82 78.22 -22.01
C PHE A 571 -4.76 79.34 -21.56
N LEU A 572 -4.79 80.44 -22.30
CA LEU A 572 -5.55 81.65 -21.98
C LEU A 572 -6.40 82.08 -23.18
N LEU A 573 -7.72 82.08 -23.02
CA LEU A 573 -8.69 82.52 -24.03
C LEU A 573 -9.28 83.88 -23.63
N GLU A 574 -9.13 84.87 -24.52
CA GLU A 574 -9.74 86.19 -24.41
C GLU A 574 -10.80 86.34 -25.51
N VAL A 575 -12.02 86.72 -25.15
CA VAL A 575 -13.17 86.85 -26.06
C VAL A 575 -13.59 88.31 -26.12
N PHE A 576 -13.60 88.90 -27.31
CA PHE A 576 -13.95 90.31 -27.56
C PHE A 576 -15.18 90.42 -28.46
N ASP A 577 -16.00 91.46 -28.27
CA ASP A 577 -16.99 91.87 -29.26
C ASP A 577 -16.27 92.48 -30.47
N GLN A 578 -16.50 91.94 -31.67
CA GLN A 578 -15.80 92.36 -32.89
C GLN A 578 -16.10 93.81 -33.28
N HIS A 579 -17.28 94.33 -32.94
CA HIS A 579 -17.70 95.68 -33.32
C HIS A 579 -17.24 96.75 -32.32
N THR A 580 -17.29 96.44 -31.03
CA THR A 580 -16.97 97.41 -29.97
C THR A 580 -15.54 97.27 -29.42
N GLY A 581 -14.89 96.13 -29.68
CA GLY A 581 -13.58 95.79 -29.11
C GLY A 581 -13.60 95.51 -27.61
N VAL A 582 -14.79 95.44 -26.99
CA VAL A 582 -14.94 95.23 -25.54
C VAL A 582 -14.71 93.77 -25.20
N LEU A 583 -13.85 93.50 -24.21
CA LEU A 583 -13.61 92.17 -23.66
C LEU A 583 -14.87 91.63 -22.98
N GLN A 584 -15.40 90.54 -23.51
CA GLN A 584 -16.60 89.85 -23.02
C GLN A 584 -16.25 88.73 -22.02
N ALA A 585 -15.14 88.02 -22.23
CA ALA A 585 -14.70 86.96 -21.31
C ALA A 585 -13.18 86.73 -21.35
N ASN A 586 -12.62 86.32 -20.21
CA ASN A 586 -11.22 85.92 -20.08
C ASN A 586 -11.15 84.62 -19.25
N VAL A 587 -10.72 83.53 -19.87
CA VAL A 587 -10.76 82.19 -19.28
C VAL A 587 -9.38 81.53 -19.40
N THR A 588 -8.91 80.91 -18.33
CA THR A 588 -7.62 80.18 -18.30
C THR A 588 -7.84 78.70 -18.02
N SER A 589 -7.17 77.82 -18.77
CA SER A 589 -7.11 76.36 -18.55
C SER A 589 -5.67 75.92 -18.26
N ARG A 590 -5.47 75.03 -17.28
CA ARG A 590 -4.13 74.62 -16.83
C ARG A 590 -3.56 73.39 -17.56
N GLU A 591 -4.41 72.56 -18.15
CA GLU A 591 -4.01 71.23 -18.62
C GLU A 591 -4.18 71.08 -20.14
N ASN A 592 -5.28 71.58 -20.70
CA ASN A 592 -5.63 71.46 -22.11
C ASN A 592 -6.16 72.78 -22.69
N ALA A 593 -6.03 72.95 -24.01
CA ALA A 593 -6.53 74.13 -24.74
C ALA A 593 -8.04 74.00 -25.07
N ALA A 594 -8.85 73.67 -24.06
CA ALA A 594 -10.30 73.54 -24.17
C ALA A 594 -11.02 74.46 -23.17
N PHE A 595 -12.04 75.17 -23.63
CA PHE A 595 -12.72 76.23 -22.88
C PHE A 595 -14.23 76.20 -23.14
N THR A 596 -15.00 76.45 -22.10
CA THR A 596 -16.44 76.74 -22.22
C THR A 596 -16.69 78.13 -21.65
N VAL A 597 -17.10 79.04 -22.53
CA VAL A 597 -17.33 80.46 -22.20
C VAL A 597 -18.83 80.68 -22.07
N GLN A 598 -19.28 81.23 -20.95
CA GLN A 598 -20.69 81.50 -20.65
C GLN A 598 -20.88 82.97 -20.27
N GLY A 599 -22.11 83.47 -20.35
CA GLY A 599 -22.45 84.86 -19.98
C GLY A 599 -22.12 85.89 -21.07
N LEU A 600 -22.15 85.48 -22.34
CA LEU A 600 -21.91 86.34 -23.49
C LEU A 600 -23.21 87.06 -23.91
N GLU A 601 -23.12 88.30 -24.40
CA GLU A 601 -24.29 89.02 -24.89
C GLU A 601 -24.86 88.35 -26.16
N PRO A 602 -26.20 88.21 -26.29
CA PRO A 602 -26.81 87.61 -27.48
C PRO A 602 -26.64 88.42 -28.77
N GLY A 603 -26.55 87.72 -29.90
CA GLY A 603 -26.55 88.31 -31.23
C GLY A 603 -25.26 89.06 -31.62
N LYS A 604 -24.16 88.82 -30.92
CA LYS A 604 -22.86 89.46 -31.15
C LYS A 604 -21.96 88.59 -32.02
N VAL A 605 -21.16 89.26 -32.85
CA VAL A 605 -20.03 88.62 -33.52
C VAL A 605 -18.80 88.81 -32.63
N LEU A 606 -18.11 87.72 -32.33
CA LEU A 606 -17.06 87.64 -31.34
C LEU A 606 -15.72 87.33 -32.00
N HIS A 607 -14.71 88.10 -31.61
CA HIS A 607 -13.32 87.87 -31.95
C HIS A 607 -12.60 87.28 -30.74
N MET A 608 -12.07 86.06 -30.88
CA MET A 608 -11.44 85.31 -29.80
C MET A 608 -9.94 85.18 -30.07
N VAL A 609 -9.16 85.38 -29.01
CA VAL A 609 -7.70 85.33 -29.05
C VAL A 609 -7.23 84.32 -28.01
N LEU A 610 -6.65 83.22 -28.47
CA LEU A 610 -6.15 82.14 -27.63
C LEU A 610 -4.62 82.13 -27.60
N TYR A 611 -4.06 82.06 -26.40
CA TYR A 611 -2.62 81.94 -26.17
C TYR A 611 -2.28 80.64 -25.43
N ALA A 612 -1.17 80.02 -25.78
CA ALA A 612 -0.43 79.15 -24.86
C ALA A 612 0.57 80.01 -24.07
N VAL A 613 0.71 79.75 -22.77
CA VAL A 613 1.47 80.59 -21.85
C VAL A 613 2.35 79.72 -20.97
N ASN A 614 3.65 79.98 -20.96
CA ASN A 614 4.58 79.37 -20.01
C ASN A 614 5.35 80.47 -19.26
N ALA A 615 6.31 80.07 -18.42
CA ALA A 615 7.13 81.02 -17.65
C ALA A 615 7.97 81.99 -18.50
N LYS A 616 8.13 81.74 -19.81
CA LYS A 616 8.88 82.59 -20.75
C LYS A 616 7.98 83.54 -21.56
N GLY A 617 6.67 83.36 -21.52
CA GLY A 617 5.70 84.32 -22.06
C GLY A 617 4.51 83.66 -22.76
N LYS A 618 3.68 84.49 -23.41
CA LYS A 618 2.58 84.08 -24.27
C LYS A 618 3.11 83.67 -25.66
N SER A 619 2.50 82.66 -26.27
CA SER A 619 2.68 82.28 -27.67
C SER A 619 2.20 83.38 -28.62
N GLU A 620 2.46 83.22 -29.92
CA GLU A 620 1.67 83.93 -30.92
C GLU A 620 0.18 83.58 -30.76
N PRO A 621 -0.75 84.54 -30.99
CA PRO A 621 -2.17 84.31 -30.78
C PRO A 621 -2.77 83.37 -31.85
N ALA A 622 -3.54 82.39 -31.40
CA ALA A 622 -4.49 81.69 -32.26
C ALA A 622 -5.80 82.49 -32.32
N LEU A 623 -6.09 83.04 -33.49
CA LEU A 623 -7.25 83.89 -33.73
C LEU A 623 -8.45 83.05 -34.18
N LEU A 624 -9.59 83.29 -33.56
CA LEU A 624 -10.84 82.58 -33.80
C LEU A 624 -11.98 83.58 -33.97
N GLU A 625 -12.92 83.27 -34.84
CA GLU A 625 -14.14 84.06 -35.05
C GLU A 625 -15.35 83.19 -34.72
N GLY A 626 -16.31 83.75 -33.99
CA GLY A 626 -17.53 83.07 -33.57
C GLY A 626 -18.68 84.05 -33.38
N PHE A 627 -19.86 83.54 -33.02
CA PHE A 627 -21.02 84.38 -32.78
C PHE A 627 -21.93 83.81 -31.70
N THR A 628 -22.67 84.68 -31.02
CA THR A 628 -23.82 84.30 -30.19
C THR A 628 -25.10 84.44 -30.99
N LEU A 629 -26.05 83.51 -30.80
CA LEU A 629 -27.33 83.56 -31.47
C LEU A 629 -28.17 84.75 -30.98
N LYS A 630 -28.97 85.36 -31.86
CA LYS A 630 -29.89 86.45 -31.50
C LYS A 630 -31.07 85.91 -30.68
N VAL A 631 -31.49 86.63 -29.64
CA VAL A 631 -32.75 86.32 -28.94
C VAL A 631 -33.92 86.62 -29.89
N ALA A 632 -34.81 85.65 -30.10
CA ALA A 632 -36.03 85.87 -30.86
C ALA A 632 -37.02 86.73 -30.04
N GLU A 633 -37.20 88.01 -30.39
CA GLU A 633 -38.29 88.85 -29.87
C GLU A 633 -39.64 88.32 -30.37
N LYS A 634 -40.43 87.72 -29.48
CA LYS A 634 -41.80 87.29 -29.80
C LYS A 634 -42.80 88.39 -29.42
N GLN A 635 -43.03 89.33 -30.34
CA GLN A 635 -44.22 90.18 -30.32
C GLN A 635 -45.45 89.36 -30.71
N THR A 636 -46.42 89.23 -29.81
CA THR A 636 -47.84 89.08 -30.21
C THR A 636 -48.75 89.51 -29.07
N VAL A 637 -49.35 90.70 -29.21
CA VAL A 637 -50.61 91.07 -28.54
C VAL A 637 -51.72 91.05 -29.59
N ARG A 638 -52.58 90.03 -29.44
CA ARG A 638 -53.99 89.89 -29.83
C ARG A 638 -54.50 90.58 -31.11
N VAL A 639 -54.92 89.74 -32.07
CA VAL A 639 -56.25 89.86 -32.67
C VAL A 639 -56.93 88.49 -32.62
N LEU A 640 -58.18 88.47 -32.17
CA LEU A 640 -59.00 87.29 -31.98
C LEU A 640 -59.25 86.54 -33.30
N PHE A 641 -58.95 85.24 -33.34
CA PHE A 641 -59.81 84.24 -33.96
C PHE A 641 -59.69 82.93 -33.16
N THR A 642 -60.83 82.51 -32.61
CA THR A 642 -61.05 81.24 -31.94
C THR A 642 -61.03 80.11 -32.98
N GLY A 643 -60.04 79.24 -32.92
CA GLY A 643 -59.93 78.01 -33.70
C GLY A 643 -59.09 77.00 -32.93
N THR A 644 -59.74 75.95 -32.48
CA THR A 644 -59.25 74.83 -31.66
C THR A 644 -57.97 74.15 -32.19
N PRO A 645 -57.01 73.76 -31.34
CA PRO A 645 -55.76 73.13 -31.75
C PRO A 645 -55.95 71.64 -32.12
N VAL A 646 -55.45 71.28 -33.30
CA VAL A 646 -55.28 69.89 -33.75
C VAL A 646 -54.01 69.33 -33.09
N PRO A 647 -54.06 68.18 -32.40
CA PRO A 647 -52.91 67.59 -31.70
C PRO A 647 -52.00 66.84 -32.68
N PHE A 648 -50.68 67.05 -32.57
CA PHE A 648 -49.70 66.18 -33.20
C PHE A 648 -49.41 64.98 -32.28
N GLU A 649 -49.72 63.79 -32.79
CA GLU A 649 -49.65 62.51 -32.11
C GLU A 649 -48.20 62.03 -31.89
N PHE A 650 -47.89 61.60 -30.66
CA PHE A 650 -46.85 60.61 -30.42
C PHE A 650 -47.38 59.26 -30.88
N THR A 651 -46.76 58.64 -31.87
CA THR A 651 -47.06 57.24 -32.15
C THR A 651 -46.70 56.39 -30.92
N PRO A 652 -47.58 55.49 -30.48
CA PRO A 652 -47.37 54.68 -29.26
C PRO A 652 -46.17 53.71 -29.35
N LEU A 653 -45.57 53.60 -30.54
CA LEU A 653 -44.36 52.80 -30.78
C LEU A 653 -43.09 53.44 -30.21
N LEU A 654 -42.97 54.78 -30.20
CA LEU A 654 -41.75 55.45 -29.74
C LEU A 654 -41.67 55.50 -28.20
N GLY A 655 -42.81 55.65 -27.53
CA GLY A 655 -42.91 55.55 -26.07
C GLY A 655 -42.73 54.13 -25.54
N SER A 656 -43.24 53.13 -26.28
CA SER A 656 -42.99 51.70 -26.03
C SER A 656 -41.50 51.36 -26.13
N LEU A 657 -40.81 51.83 -27.17
CA LEU A 657 -39.39 51.54 -27.39
C LEU A 657 -38.50 52.12 -26.29
N ILE A 658 -38.76 53.36 -25.85
CA ILE A 658 -38.02 54.02 -24.77
C ILE A 658 -38.31 53.33 -23.42
N GLY A 659 -39.54 52.90 -23.17
CA GLY A 659 -39.91 52.14 -21.98
C GLY A 659 -39.27 50.74 -21.91
N VAL A 660 -39.22 50.03 -23.04
CA VAL A 660 -38.59 48.70 -23.13
C VAL A 660 -37.07 48.78 -22.96
N VAL A 661 -36.42 49.77 -23.56
CA VAL A 661 -34.97 49.99 -23.41
C VAL A 661 -34.60 50.37 -21.98
N ALA A 662 -35.39 51.22 -21.33
CA ALA A 662 -35.19 51.58 -19.92
C ALA A 662 -35.41 50.38 -18.98
N ALA A 663 -36.42 49.55 -19.25
CA ALA A 663 -36.68 48.33 -18.47
C ALA A 663 -35.57 47.28 -18.64
N LEU A 664 -35.05 47.08 -19.86
CA LEU A 664 -33.94 46.15 -20.12
C LEU A 664 -32.63 46.62 -19.48
N LEU A 665 -32.36 47.94 -19.44
CA LEU A 665 -31.21 48.51 -18.73
C LEU A 665 -31.33 48.33 -17.20
N LEU A 666 -32.53 48.49 -16.63
CA LEU A 666 -32.74 48.26 -15.20
C LEU A 666 -32.63 46.78 -14.82
N ILE A 667 -33.12 45.86 -15.67
CA ILE A 667 -33.01 44.41 -15.45
C ILE A 667 -31.55 43.95 -15.56
N THR A 668 -30.79 44.45 -16.54
CA THR A 668 -29.36 44.09 -16.69
C THR A 668 -28.50 44.61 -15.54
N VAL A 669 -28.75 45.83 -15.04
CA VAL A 669 -28.10 46.35 -13.83
C VAL A 669 -28.47 45.54 -12.59
N ALA A 670 -29.72 45.11 -12.45
CA ALA A 670 -30.17 44.25 -11.35
C ALA A 670 -29.54 42.83 -11.41
N ILE A 671 -29.40 42.24 -12.60
CA ILE A 671 -28.74 40.95 -12.80
C ILE A 671 -27.24 41.06 -12.50
N LEU A 672 -26.55 42.11 -12.96
CA LEU A 672 -25.15 42.35 -12.65
C LEU A 672 -24.92 42.60 -11.15
N ALA A 673 -25.83 43.32 -10.49
CA ALA A 673 -25.80 43.49 -9.04
C ALA A 673 -26.05 42.18 -8.29
N ALA A 674 -26.99 41.33 -8.74
CA ALA A 674 -27.26 40.03 -8.15
C ALA A 674 -26.13 39.01 -8.37
N LEU A 675 -25.47 39.04 -9.54
CA LEU A 675 -24.28 38.23 -9.84
C LEU A 675 -23.07 38.69 -9.01
N LYS A 676 -22.88 40.00 -8.82
CA LYS A 676 -21.84 40.54 -7.94
C LYS A 676 -22.12 40.21 -6.47
N MET A 677 -23.37 40.30 -6.01
CA MET A 677 -23.76 39.87 -4.66
C MET A 677 -23.67 38.35 -4.45
N ARG A 678 -23.92 37.51 -5.47
CA ARG A 678 -23.70 36.05 -5.40
C ARG A 678 -22.22 35.66 -5.46
N SER A 679 -21.41 36.44 -6.19
CA SER A 679 -19.96 36.33 -6.25
C SER A 679 -19.33 36.65 -4.89
N GLU A 680 -19.71 37.77 -4.27
CA GLU A 680 -19.21 38.15 -2.95
C GLU A 680 -19.74 37.23 -1.82
N ARG A 681 -20.98 36.72 -1.92
CA ARG A 681 -21.50 35.71 -0.98
C ARG A 681 -20.85 34.31 -1.10
N ARG A 682 -20.07 34.05 -2.15
CA ARG A 682 -19.22 32.83 -2.28
C ARG A 682 -17.78 33.03 -1.80
N ALA A 683 -17.37 34.26 -1.46
CA ALA A 683 -16.01 34.59 -1.05
C ALA A 683 -15.84 34.88 0.47
N GLN A 684 -16.90 34.79 1.29
CA GLN A 684 -16.78 34.81 2.75
C GLN A 684 -17.51 33.62 3.40
N ARG A 685 -16.74 32.59 3.76
CA ARG A 685 -16.97 31.77 4.95
C ARG A 685 -15.67 31.65 5.73
N PRO A 686 -15.50 32.40 6.84
CA PRO A 686 -14.72 31.95 7.98
C PRO A 686 -15.61 31.11 8.89
N GLY A 687 -15.10 29.96 9.33
CA GLY A 687 -15.69 29.19 10.41
C GLY A 687 -15.45 29.87 11.75
N ASP A 688 -16.44 29.80 12.64
CA ASP A 688 -16.27 29.38 14.03
C ASP A 688 -17.59 29.50 14.82
N LEU A 689 -17.68 28.66 15.86
CA LEU A 689 -18.53 28.69 17.07
C LEU A 689 -19.65 27.62 17.21
N PRO A 690 -19.94 27.20 18.47
CA PRO A 690 -20.16 25.80 18.80
C PRO A 690 -21.56 25.49 19.40
N LEU A 691 -21.84 24.18 19.47
CA LEU A 691 -22.61 23.48 20.52
C LEU A 691 -24.02 23.99 20.93
N LYS A 692 -25.09 23.31 20.46
CA LYS A 692 -26.12 22.68 21.34
C LYS A 692 -27.15 21.81 20.58
N LYS A 693 -26.99 20.50 20.77
CA LYS A 693 -27.98 19.52 21.31
C LYS A 693 -29.48 19.70 20.98
N ALA A 694 -30.03 18.77 20.18
CA ALA A 694 -31.26 17.98 20.43
C ALA A 694 -31.67 17.27 19.11
N THR A 695 -31.49 15.94 19.02
CA THR A 695 -32.56 14.93 19.03
C THR A 695 -33.09 14.61 17.62
N ALA A 696 -32.80 13.38 17.18
CA ALA A 696 -33.29 12.71 15.96
C ALA A 696 -34.80 12.33 16.11
N PRO A 697 -35.49 11.63 15.17
CA PRO A 697 -35.03 11.00 13.92
C PRO A 697 -36.02 11.09 12.72
N SER A 698 -35.67 10.36 11.63
CA SER A 698 -36.58 9.78 10.62
C SER A 698 -37.15 10.77 9.60
N SER A 699 -37.37 10.51 8.32
CA SER A 699 -37.43 9.32 7.46
C SER A 699 -37.56 9.84 6.01
N GLU A 700 -37.22 8.99 5.01
CA GLU A 700 -37.82 8.95 3.66
C GLU A 700 -37.62 10.20 2.77
N ASP A 701 -37.53 10.17 1.45
CA ASP A 701 -37.38 9.19 0.38
C ASP A 701 -36.95 10.09 -0.81
N LEU A 702 -35.97 9.72 -1.63
CA LEU A 702 -36.17 8.94 -2.85
C LEU A 702 -37.22 9.55 -3.80
N TYR A 703 -36.77 10.01 -4.98
CA TYR A 703 -37.29 9.83 -6.36
C TYR A 703 -36.54 10.86 -7.23
N ASP A 704 -35.68 10.47 -8.20
CA ASP A 704 -36.02 9.99 -9.55
C ASP A 704 -36.90 11.00 -10.32
N ALA A 705 -36.74 11.31 -11.62
CA ALA A 705 -35.90 10.80 -12.69
C ALA A 705 -35.91 11.87 -13.82
N ASP A 706 -34.92 11.87 -14.72
CA ASP A 706 -35.03 11.41 -16.11
C ASP A 706 -35.22 12.53 -17.16
N ASP A 707 -34.17 12.63 -17.99
CA ASP A 707 -34.20 12.28 -19.41
C ASP A 707 -34.59 13.33 -20.48
N ARG A 708 -33.75 13.29 -21.53
CA ARG A 708 -33.96 13.63 -22.95
C ARG A 708 -33.57 15.00 -23.53
N ASN A 709 -32.51 14.87 -24.35
CA ASN A 709 -32.11 15.62 -25.55
C ASN A 709 -33.29 15.87 -26.54
N PRO A 710 -33.21 16.85 -27.47
CA PRO A 710 -32.58 16.55 -28.78
C PRO A 710 -31.88 17.72 -29.51
N ASP A 711 -31.07 17.36 -30.51
CA ASP A 711 -30.35 18.20 -31.47
C ASP A 711 -31.26 19.06 -32.39
N VAL A 712 -30.76 20.21 -32.86
CA VAL A 712 -30.80 20.77 -34.25
C VAL A 712 -30.19 22.19 -34.26
N VAL A 713 -29.19 22.47 -35.11
CA VAL A 713 -28.81 23.83 -35.55
C VAL A 713 -28.50 23.83 -37.07
N PRO A 714 -29.04 24.78 -37.86
CA PRO A 714 -28.81 24.92 -39.31
C PRO A 714 -27.69 25.93 -39.69
N THR A 715 -27.31 25.92 -40.96
CA THR A 715 -26.23 26.67 -41.62
C THR A 715 -26.59 28.06 -42.18
N ASN A 716 -25.58 28.95 -42.20
CA ASN A 716 -25.18 29.99 -43.19
C ASN A 716 -26.10 31.15 -43.61
N LYS A 717 -25.54 32.38 -43.62
CA LYS A 717 -25.10 33.07 -44.86
C LYS A 717 -24.45 34.46 -44.63
N ASP A 718 -23.30 34.65 -45.27
CA ASP A 718 -22.73 35.93 -45.70
C ASP A 718 -23.31 36.36 -47.07
N SER A 719 -23.15 37.64 -47.43
CA SER A 719 -23.68 38.28 -48.66
C SER A 719 -22.56 38.92 -49.50
N ASP A 720 -22.63 38.71 -50.82
CA ASP A 720 -21.79 39.28 -51.90
C ASP A 720 -22.08 40.77 -52.22
N TYR A 721 -21.13 41.48 -52.88
CA TYR A 721 -21.31 42.05 -54.24
C TYR A 721 -20.03 42.68 -54.88
N GLN A 722 -19.76 42.28 -56.15
CA GLN A 722 -19.29 43.01 -57.36
C GLN A 722 -17.81 43.24 -57.80
N LEU A 723 -17.36 42.39 -58.76
CA LEU A 723 -16.95 42.57 -60.20
C LEU A 723 -15.81 43.52 -60.70
N THR A 724 -14.85 42.94 -61.45
CA THR A 724 -14.57 43.00 -62.94
C THR A 724 -13.13 42.44 -63.19
N GLY A 725 -12.69 41.74 -64.25
CA GLY A 725 -13.25 41.11 -65.46
C GLY A 725 -12.14 40.32 -66.24
N SER A 726 -12.57 39.31 -67.01
CA SER A 726 -12.02 38.74 -68.28
C SER A 726 -10.59 38.18 -68.41
N THR A 727 -10.45 36.87 -68.68
CA THR A 727 -10.03 36.30 -70.00
C THR A 727 -10.00 34.77 -70.02
N SER A 728 -10.15 34.23 -71.23
CA SER A 728 -10.61 32.90 -71.63
C SER A 728 -9.47 31.94 -71.99
N GLY A 729 -9.70 30.61 -71.93
CA GLY A 729 -8.86 29.62 -72.60
C GLY A 729 -9.04 28.16 -72.15
N THR A 730 -10.04 27.47 -72.70
CA THR A 730 -10.12 25.99 -72.84
C THR A 730 -9.11 25.49 -73.93
N PRO A 731 -8.95 24.17 -74.28
CA PRO A 731 -9.78 23.00 -73.95
C PRO A 731 -9.08 21.61 -73.73
N LEU A 732 -9.91 20.63 -73.33
CA LEU A 732 -9.98 19.19 -73.72
C LEU A 732 -8.76 18.26 -73.45
N ALA A 733 -8.90 16.99 -73.04
CA ALA A 733 -9.90 16.02 -73.47
C ALA A 733 -10.07 14.82 -72.51
N THR A 734 -11.34 14.39 -72.38
CA THR A 734 -11.88 13.01 -72.46
C THR A 734 -11.43 11.88 -71.51
N GLN A 735 -12.32 11.57 -70.56
CA GLN A 735 -13.17 10.37 -70.49
C GLN A 735 -12.56 8.96 -70.73
N ASN A 736 -12.54 8.11 -69.69
CA ASN A 736 -13.50 7.00 -69.45
C ASN A 736 -12.94 5.95 -68.48
N THR A 737 -13.68 5.66 -67.41
CA THR A 737 -13.72 4.39 -66.66
C THR A 737 -14.49 3.33 -67.49
N PRO A 738 -14.31 1.98 -67.34
CA PRO A 738 -14.64 1.25 -66.10
C PRO A 738 -13.86 -0.07 -65.77
N ASP A 739 -13.96 -0.47 -64.49
CA ASP A 739 -13.97 -1.80 -63.84
C ASP A 739 -13.16 -3.02 -64.34
N GLY A 740 -12.45 -3.69 -63.40
CA GLY A 740 -12.10 -5.11 -63.47
C GLY A 740 -10.84 -5.56 -62.71
N LEU A 741 -11.00 -6.43 -61.70
CA LEU A 741 -9.96 -7.29 -61.07
C LEU A 741 -9.77 -8.60 -61.90
N PRO A 742 -8.89 -9.55 -61.51
CA PRO A 742 -7.42 -9.72 -61.62
C PRO A 742 -7.08 -10.85 -62.68
N PRO A 743 -5.97 -11.64 -62.74
CA PRO A 743 -4.77 -11.81 -61.89
C PRO A 743 -3.38 -12.03 -62.59
N SER A 744 -2.32 -12.08 -61.74
CA SER A 744 -1.08 -12.88 -61.85
C SER A 744 0.06 -12.55 -62.85
N SER A 745 1.28 -12.68 -62.29
CA SER A 745 2.58 -13.08 -62.88
C SER A 745 3.61 -12.02 -63.35
N LEU A 746 4.76 -12.07 -62.64
CA LEU A 746 6.15 -11.73 -63.03
C LEU A 746 6.52 -12.32 -64.42
N PRO A 747 7.53 -11.81 -65.19
CA PRO A 747 8.90 -11.63 -64.70
C PRO A 747 9.77 -10.47 -65.27
N THR A 748 10.93 -10.35 -64.63
CA THR A 748 12.18 -9.60 -64.87
C THR A 748 12.70 -9.43 -66.31
N GLN A 749 13.21 -8.22 -66.62
CA GLN A 749 14.47 -7.88 -67.35
C GLN A 749 14.64 -6.34 -67.32
N GLN A 750 15.62 -5.75 -66.63
CA GLN A 750 17.01 -5.46 -67.06
C GLN A 750 17.18 -4.84 -68.46
N THR A 751 17.61 -3.56 -68.48
CA THR A 751 18.67 -2.89 -69.29
C THR A 751 18.26 -1.45 -69.64
N ASN A 752 18.88 -0.43 -69.03
CA ASN A 752 20.13 0.25 -69.40
C ASN A 752 20.14 0.92 -70.78
N ASN A 753 20.27 2.25 -70.77
CA ASN A 753 21.13 3.11 -71.60
C ASN A 753 21.08 4.50 -70.93
N HIS A 754 22.16 5.25 -70.69
CA HIS A 754 23.41 5.37 -71.42
C HIS A 754 24.45 6.03 -70.49
N LEU A 755 25.68 5.51 -70.43
CA LEU A 755 26.83 6.16 -69.77
C LEU A 755 27.66 6.91 -70.82
N GLN A 756 28.24 8.06 -70.46
CA GLN A 756 29.70 8.32 -70.45
C GLN A 756 30.04 9.81 -70.30
N GLY A 757 30.89 10.11 -69.31
CA GLY A 757 31.51 11.42 -69.09
C GLY A 757 32.23 11.51 -67.73
N LEU A 758 33.49 11.09 -67.69
CA LEU A 758 34.49 11.29 -66.61
C LEU A 758 35.41 12.49 -66.99
N PRO A 759 36.34 12.96 -66.13
CA PRO A 759 36.29 13.22 -64.68
C PRO A 759 36.89 14.60 -64.29
N ALA A 760 36.62 15.09 -63.08
CA ALA A 760 37.52 16.04 -62.38
C ALA A 760 37.31 16.04 -60.85
N TYR A 761 38.43 15.81 -60.16
CA TYR A 761 38.84 16.16 -58.79
C TYR A 761 37.90 16.96 -57.87
N SER A 762 37.70 16.45 -56.65
CA SER A 762 37.87 17.24 -55.39
C SER A 762 38.03 16.32 -54.18
N HIS A 763 38.95 16.70 -53.28
CA HIS A 763 39.37 16.04 -52.05
C HIS A 763 38.63 16.65 -50.85
N ASN A 764 38.20 15.79 -49.91
CA ASN A 764 38.32 15.87 -48.43
C ASN A 764 37.93 17.17 -47.66
N ASP A 765 37.38 17.16 -46.44
CA ASP A 765 37.35 16.18 -45.35
C ASP A 765 36.32 16.60 -44.27
N TYR A 766 36.10 15.68 -43.30
CA TYR A 766 35.50 15.80 -41.96
C TYR A 766 33.98 15.65 -41.76
N ASN A 767 33.58 14.43 -41.38
CA ASN A 767 32.76 14.17 -40.18
C ASN A 767 32.92 12.71 -39.75
N ASN A 768 33.21 12.49 -38.45
CA ASN A 768 33.33 11.15 -37.86
C ASN A 768 32.87 11.17 -36.39
N TYR A 769 31.82 10.43 -36.05
CA TYR A 769 31.65 9.65 -34.80
C TYR A 769 30.56 8.56 -35.06
N PRO A 770 30.63 7.38 -34.40
CA PRO A 770 30.22 6.10 -34.97
C PRO A 770 28.87 5.55 -34.45
N THR A 771 28.19 4.81 -35.32
CA THR A 771 27.02 3.96 -35.03
C THR A 771 27.40 2.48 -35.05
N LEU A 772 26.89 1.72 -34.07
CA LEU A 772 27.04 0.26 -33.94
C LEU A 772 26.20 -0.53 -34.97
N PRO A 773 26.56 -1.79 -35.28
CA PRO A 773 25.93 -2.58 -36.34
C PRO A 773 24.72 -3.42 -35.86
N LEU A 774 23.71 -3.45 -36.72
CA LEU A 774 22.54 -4.34 -36.72
C LEU A 774 22.92 -5.69 -37.37
N SER A 775 22.73 -6.82 -36.69
CA SER A 775 22.57 -8.13 -37.33
C SER A 775 21.36 -8.83 -36.73
N GLY A 776 20.26 -8.84 -37.49
CA GLY A 776 19.05 -9.61 -37.18
C GLY A 776 18.92 -10.77 -38.16
N GLU A 777 19.04 -11.98 -37.65
CA GLU A 777 18.57 -13.20 -38.32
C GLU A 777 17.51 -13.82 -37.40
N VAL A 778 16.28 -13.97 -37.91
CA VAL A 778 15.13 -14.55 -37.20
C VAL A 778 14.84 -15.91 -37.82
N THR A 779 14.96 -16.97 -37.04
CA THR A 779 14.49 -18.33 -37.37
C THR A 779 13.05 -18.52 -36.90
N TYR A 780 12.16 -19.02 -37.76
CA TYR A 780 10.78 -19.38 -37.40
C TYR A 780 10.66 -20.87 -37.05
N ALA A 781 9.78 -21.20 -36.11
CA ALA A 781 9.25 -22.53 -35.91
C ALA A 781 7.72 -22.45 -35.91
N GLU A 782 7.06 -23.16 -36.83
CA GLU A 782 5.60 -23.29 -36.85
C GLU A 782 5.15 -24.41 -35.89
N LEU A 783 4.16 -24.13 -35.04
CA LEU A 783 3.50 -25.11 -34.19
C LEU A 783 2.09 -25.39 -34.76
N CYS A 784 1.88 -26.56 -35.36
CA CYS A 784 0.54 -27.01 -35.76
C CYS A 784 -0.13 -27.79 -34.61
N LEU A 785 -1.25 -27.28 -34.09
CA LEU A 785 -2.09 -28.01 -33.14
C LEU A 785 -3.30 -28.63 -33.86
N ALA A 786 -3.51 -29.93 -33.69
CA ALA A 786 -4.65 -30.65 -34.23
C ALA A 786 -5.95 -30.33 -33.45
N ARG A 787 -7.05 -30.10 -34.17
CA ARG A 787 -8.39 -29.91 -33.58
C ARG A 787 -8.91 -31.21 -32.93
N PRO A 788 -9.52 -31.17 -31.72
CA PRO A 788 -10.20 -32.34 -31.17
C PRO A 788 -11.54 -32.57 -31.88
N THR A 789 -11.67 -33.71 -32.55
CA THR A 789 -12.95 -34.33 -32.92
C THR A 789 -13.48 -35.12 -31.73
N THR A 790 -14.54 -34.63 -31.07
CA THR A 790 -15.71 -35.39 -30.57
C THR A 790 -16.59 -34.46 -29.75
N LEU A 791 -17.70 -34.01 -30.33
CA LEU A 791 -18.82 -33.40 -29.62
C LEU A 791 -20.02 -34.34 -29.80
N SER A 792 -20.35 -35.14 -28.80
CA SER A 792 -21.57 -35.96 -28.81
C SER A 792 -22.71 -35.16 -28.20
N THR A 793 -23.60 -34.74 -29.08
CA THR A 793 -24.93 -34.18 -28.86
C THR A 793 -25.80 -35.04 -27.94
N LEU A 794 -26.51 -34.41 -27.00
CA LEU A 794 -27.75 -34.95 -26.43
C LEU A 794 -28.83 -33.88 -26.47
N ALA A 795 -29.87 -34.21 -27.23
CA ALA A 795 -30.93 -33.35 -27.69
C ALA A 795 -31.97 -33.06 -26.60
N THR A 796 -32.64 -31.93 -26.80
CA THR A 796 -33.88 -31.47 -26.17
C THR A 796 -35.04 -32.46 -26.33
N ASP A 797 -35.88 -32.57 -25.31
CA ASP A 797 -37.31 -32.88 -25.49
C ASP A 797 -38.16 -32.12 -24.44
N PRO A 798 -39.24 -31.41 -24.82
CA PRO A 798 -40.06 -30.58 -23.94
C PRO A 798 -41.41 -31.23 -23.60
N LYS A 799 -41.93 -31.07 -22.36
CA LYS A 799 -43.38 -31.14 -22.10
C LYS A 799 -43.81 -30.72 -20.67
N LEU A 800 -44.75 -29.76 -20.67
CA LEU A 800 -45.95 -29.60 -19.83
C LEU A 800 -45.86 -29.35 -18.30
N ALA A 801 -46.01 -28.06 -17.95
CA ALA A 801 -47.08 -27.45 -17.15
C ALA A 801 -47.80 -28.23 -16.00
N SER A 802 -47.79 -27.58 -14.83
CA SER A 802 -48.96 -27.09 -14.06
C SER A 802 -49.15 -27.61 -12.62
N LEU A 803 -49.61 -26.66 -11.78
CA LEU A 803 -50.43 -26.76 -10.56
C LEU A 803 -49.77 -26.80 -9.16
N SER A 804 -49.74 -25.59 -8.58
CA SER A 804 -50.43 -25.18 -7.33
C SER A 804 -50.25 -25.94 -6.00
N GLY A 805 -49.77 -25.20 -5.00
CA GLY A 805 -50.57 -24.91 -3.80
C GLY A 805 -50.30 -25.71 -2.52
N GLY A 806 -49.74 -25.02 -1.51
CA GLY A 806 -50.37 -24.93 -0.18
C GLY A 806 -49.88 -25.80 0.99
N VAL A 807 -49.35 -25.10 2.00
CA VAL A 807 -49.64 -25.23 3.46
C VAL A 807 -49.05 -26.41 4.27
N GLY A 808 -48.23 -26.06 5.28
CA GLY A 808 -48.50 -26.43 6.68
C GLY A 808 -47.70 -27.55 7.37
N GLY A 809 -46.81 -27.16 8.31
CA GLY A 809 -46.89 -27.58 9.72
C GLY A 809 -46.49 -29.00 10.18
N LEU A 810 -45.31 -29.06 10.85
CA LEU A 810 -45.02 -29.70 12.15
C LEU A 810 -45.30 -31.21 12.42
N GLY A 811 -44.20 -31.95 12.64
CA GLY A 811 -43.96 -32.73 13.88
C GLY A 811 -44.12 -34.26 13.85
N GLY A 812 -43.07 -35.00 14.27
CA GLY A 812 -43.19 -36.39 14.73
C GLY A 812 -41.96 -37.28 14.50
N LEU A 813 -41.47 -37.92 15.56
CA LEU A 813 -40.20 -38.64 15.73
C LEU A 813 -40.19 -40.15 15.37
N GLN A 814 -38.95 -40.67 15.25
CA GLN A 814 -38.43 -42.02 15.58
C GLN A 814 -38.41 -43.17 14.54
N GLY A 815 -37.19 -43.68 14.25
CA GLY A 815 -36.96 -45.10 13.93
C GLY A 815 -35.83 -45.44 12.94
N TYR A 816 -34.64 -45.74 13.47
CA TYR A 816 -33.52 -46.59 12.98
C TYR A 816 -33.40 -47.02 11.50
N GLY A 817 -32.23 -46.75 10.91
CA GLY A 817 -31.73 -47.43 9.69
C GLY A 817 -30.42 -46.83 9.16
N SER A 818 -29.33 -47.54 9.38
CA SER A 818 -27.93 -47.21 9.05
C SER A 818 -27.60 -47.18 7.56
N GLY A 819 -26.78 -46.20 7.13
CA GLY A 819 -25.85 -46.37 6.01
C GLY A 819 -25.80 -45.27 4.95
N LEU A 820 -24.68 -44.52 4.94
CA LEU A 820 -24.02 -43.85 3.80
C LEU A 820 -24.71 -42.67 3.09
N GLY A 821 -24.04 -41.50 3.15
CA GLY A 821 -24.12 -40.47 2.10
C GLY A 821 -24.49 -39.06 2.58
N VAL A 822 -23.54 -38.30 3.13
CA VAL A 822 -23.71 -36.85 3.28
C VAL A 822 -23.37 -36.17 1.96
N ILE A 823 -24.40 -35.64 1.31
CA ILE A 823 -24.32 -34.69 0.20
C ILE A 823 -24.05 -33.31 0.79
N VAL A 824 -22.87 -32.76 0.53
CA VAL A 824 -22.57 -31.34 0.73
C VAL A 824 -22.85 -30.61 -0.59
N GLY A 825 -23.82 -29.71 -0.58
CA GLY A 825 -24.04 -28.76 -1.67
C GLY A 825 -22.91 -27.75 -1.76
N GLY A 826 -21.99 -27.98 -2.70
CA GLY A 826 -21.03 -26.97 -3.16
C GLY A 826 -21.61 -26.17 -4.32
N LYS A 827 -21.55 -24.84 -4.23
CA LYS A 827 -21.74 -23.93 -5.37
C LYS A 827 -20.66 -24.21 -6.45
N PRO A 828 -20.97 -24.10 -7.75
CA PRO A 828 -20.02 -24.43 -8.80
C PRO A 828 -18.92 -23.37 -8.88
N TYR A 829 -17.67 -23.79 -8.68
CA TYR A 829 -16.47 -23.03 -9.01
C TYR A 829 -16.10 -23.38 -10.46
N THR A 830 -16.09 -22.40 -11.35
CA THR A 830 -15.50 -22.53 -12.69
C THR A 830 -14.00 -22.71 -12.52
N LYS A 831 -13.48 -23.90 -12.79
CA LYS A 831 -12.03 -24.12 -12.94
C LYS A 831 -11.59 -23.55 -14.29
N GLU A 832 -10.88 -22.44 -14.26
CA GLU A 832 -10.02 -22.07 -15.38
C GLU A 832 -8.90 -23.11 -15.52
N ALA A 833 -8.68 -23.58 -16.74
CA ALA A 833 -7.62 -24.53 -17.04
C ALA A 833 -6.28 -23.81 -17.06
N THR A 834 -5.49 -23.93 -16.00
CA THR A 834 -4.10 -23.47 -15.99
C THR A 834 -3.22 -24.51 -16.68
N VAL A 835 -2.60 -24.14 -17.80
CA VAL A 835 -1.58 -24.95 -18.50
C VAL A 835 -0.22 -24.66 -17.85
N TYR A 836 0.46 -25.70 -17.35
CA TYR A 836 1.85 -25.58 -16.88
C TYR A 836 2.80 -25.94 -18.03
N ALA A 837 3.72 -25.03 -18.37
CA ALA A 837 4.90 -25.36 -19.17
C ALA A 837 6.07 -25.63 -18.22
N CYS A 838 6.68 -26.81 -18.30
CA CYS A 838 7.92 -27.14 -17.60
C CYS A 838 9.12 -26.76 -18.49
N ILE A 839 10.06 -25.98 -17.97
CA ILE A 839 11.32 -25.65 -18.65
C ILE A 839 12.41 -26.59 -18.13
N ASP A 840 12.92 -27.46 -18.99
CA ASP A 840 14.08 -28.29 -18.71
C ASP A 840 15.36 -27.44 -18.79
N HIS A 841 16.07 -27.30 -17.67
CA HIS A 841 17.27 -26.49 -17.55
C HIS A 841 18.56 -27.22 -17.98
N ASN A 842 18.48 -28.47 -18.46
CA ASN A 842 19.66 -29.30 -18.73
C ASN A 842 20.02 -29.47 -20.22
N ALA A 843 19.34 -28.81 -21.16
CA ALA A 843 19.70 -28.88 -22.58
C ALA A 843 20.68 -27.75 -22.95
N ARG A 844 21.98 -28.07 -23.10
CA ARG A 844 23.00 -27.15 -23.64
C ARG A 844 23.27 -27.45 -25.13
N PRO A 845 23.27 -26.46 -26.04
CA PRO A 845 23.61 -26.67 -27.45
C PRO A 845 25.13 -26.80 -27.68
N PRO A 846 25.59 -27.40 -28.81
CA PRO A 846 27.00 -27.71 -29.04
C PRO A 846 27.82 -26.44 -29.37
N LYS A 847 29.08 -26.42 -28.92
CA LYS A 847 30.03 -25.34 -29.19
C LYS A 847 30.55 -25.39 -30.63
N LEU A 848 30.57 -24.25 -31.31
CA LEU A 848 31.31 -24.01 -32.55
C LEU A 848 32.70 -23.42 -32.23
N ASP A 849 33.73 -24.09 -32.75
CA ASP A 849 35.14 -23.67 -32.71
C ASP A 849 35.42 -22.56 -33.73
N VAL A 850 36.11 -21.48 -33.32
CA VAL A 850 36.91 -20.63 -34.21
C VAL A 850 38.17 -20.14 -33.48
N SER A 851 39.27 -20.84 -33.79
CA SER A 851 40.67 -20.43 -34.00
C SER A 851 41.28 -19.21 -33.28
N ASN A 852 42.34 -19.50 -32.52
CA ASN A 852 43.42 -18.61 -32.12
C ASN A 852 44.34 -18.20 -33.29
N ALA A 853 44.88 -16.98 -33.21
CA ALA A 853 46.16 -16.58 -33.80
C ALA A 853 47.15 -16.19 -32.66
N PRO A 854 48.48 -16.25 -32.89
CA PRO A 854 49.43 -16.81 -31.91
C PRO A 854 50.13 -15.78 -31.02
N SER A 855 50.55 -16.24 -29.85
CA SER A 855 51.47 -15.57 -28.93
C SER A 855 52.92 -16.04 -29.14
N CYS A 856 53.87 -15.10 -29.10
CA CYS A 856 55.30 -15.36 -28.98
C CYS A 856 55.68 -15.67 -27.52
N ALA A 857 56.55 -16.67 -27.37
CA ALA A 857 57.31 -17.01 -26.16
C ALA A 857 58.22 -15.85 -25.71
N THR A 858 58.66 -15.71 -24.45
CA THR A 858 59.58 -16.61 -23.74
C THR A 858 59.74 -16.22 -22.26
N THR A 859 60.05 -17.24 -21.47
CA THR A 859 60.54 -17.43 -20.08
C THR A 859 61.75 -16.55 -19.62
N PRO A 860 62.34 -16.72 -18.40
CA PRO A 860 61.84 -16.97 -17.02
C PRO A 860 62.73 -16.35 -15.87
N LEU A 861 62.49 -16.80 -14.61
CA LEU A 861 63.37 -16.80 -13.39
C LEU A 861 63.45 -15.48 -12.57
N SER A 862 63.51 -15.45 -11.23
CA SER A 862 63.55 -16.48 -10.17
C SER A 862 63.29 -15.90 -8.76
N THR A 863 62.99 -16.81 -7.82
CA THR A 863 63.40 -16.85 -6.39
C THR A 863 62.80 -15.91 -5.32
N ALA A 864 61.98 -16.55 -4.48
CA ALA A 864 62.22 -16.84 -3.05
C ALA A 864 61.92 -15.80 -1.95
N ASN A 865 60.92 -16.19 -1.14
CA ASN A 865 60.93 -16.32 0.33
C ASN A 865 60.76 -15.10 1.28
N VAL A 866 59.71 -15.25 2.12
CA VAL A 866 59.68 -15.13 3.60
C VAL A 866 59.26 -13.78 4.23
N LEU A 867 58.03 -13.84 4.76
CA LEU A 867 57.46 -13.37 6.04
C LEU A 867 57.54 -11.89 6.51
N GLN A 868 56.33 -11.42 6.84
CA GLN A 868 55.91 -10.61 7.99
C GLN A 868 55.86 -9.06 7.90
N ASP A 869 54.62 -8.62 7.70
CA ASP A 869 53.79 -7.78 8.58
C ASP A 869 53.60 -6.27 8.33
N SER A 870 52.30 -5.95 8.31
CA SER A 870 51.62 -4.69 8.60
C SER A 870 51.50 -3.57 7.55
N THR A 871 50.24 -3.46 7.09
CA THR A 871 49.37 -2.29 6.89
C THR A 871 49.43 -1.44 5.62
N VAL A 872 48.21 -1.14 5.15
CA VAL A 872 47.71 -0.03 4.30
C VAL A 872 47.21 -0.40 2.90
N ALA A 873 45.90 -0.17 2.75
CA ALA A 873 45.12 0.18 1.54
C ALA A 873 45.42 -0.53 0.21
N THR A 874 44.45 -1.31 -0.25
CA THR A 874 44.34 -1.66 -1.67
C THR A 874 42.96 -1.28 -2.19
N VAL A 875 42.97 -0.26 -3.06
CA VAL A 875 41.95 0.03 -4.06
C VAL A 875 41.82 -1.18 -4.97
N MET A 876 40.70 -1.89 -4.88
CA MET A 876 40.32 -2.93 -5.84
C MET A 876 39.36 -2.30 -6.85
N SER A 877 39.86 -1.99 -8.03
CA SER A 877 39.07 -1.80 -9.24
C SER A 877 38.51 -3.16 -9.65
N GLY A 878 37.33 -3.49 -9.14
CA GLY A 878 36.52 -4.61 -9.59
C GLY A 878 35.68 -4.19 -10.78
N LYS A 879 36.11 -4.51 -12.00
CA LYS A 879 35.23 -4.55 -13.17
C LYS A 879 34.20 -5.66 -12.96
N GLN A 880 33.02 -5.32 -12.46
CA GLN A 880 31.85 -6.19 -12.51
C GLN A 880 31.28 -6.17 -13.93
N HIS A 881 31.37 -7.30 -14.62
CA HIS A 881 30.51 -7.60 -15.77
C HIS A 881 29.07 -7.74 -15.28
N HIS A 882 28.19 -6.84 -15.70
CA HIS A 882 26.75 -7.06 -15.60
C HIS A 882 26.33 -8.21 -16.53
N PRO A 883 25.47 -9.15 -16.11
CA PRO A 883 24.80 -10.04 -17.05
C PRO A 883 23.84 -9.20 -17.90
N ALA A 884 23.87 -9.41 -19.22
CA ALA A 884 22.98 -8.76 -20.17
C ALA A 884 21.51 -9.04 -19.77
N ARG A 885 20.73 -7.98 -19.57
CA ARG A 885 19.27 -8.08 -19.51
C ARG A 885 18.77 -8.42 -20.92
N GLU A 886 18.14 -9.57 -21.09
CA GLU A 886 17.30 -9.82 -22.26
C GLU A 886 16.01 -8.98 -22.12
N VAL A 887 15.77 -8.09 -23.08
CA VAL A 887 14.52 -7.36 -23.23
C VAL A 887 13.68 -8.12 -24.26
N VAL A 888 12.57 -8.73 -23.82
CA VAL A 888 11.59 -9.31 -24.73
C VAL A 888 10.53 -8.25 -25.01
N THR A 889 10.48 -7.74 -26.24
CA THR A 889 9.44 -6.81 -26.69
C THR A 889 8.25 -7.61 -27.20
N VAL A 890 7.16 -7.67 -26.43
CA VAL A 890 5.89 -8.22 -26.91
C VAL A 890 5.09 -7.09 -27.57
N ARG A 891 4.84 -7.17 -28.87
CA ARG A 891 3.84 -6.32 -29.55
C ARG A 891 2.51 -7.06 -29.59
N THR A 892 1.53 -6.59 -28.83
CA THR A 892 0.13 -7.00 -28.97
C THR A 892 -0.52 -6.20 -30.13
N PRO A 893 -1.35 -6.82 -30.97
CA PRO A 893 -2.17 -6.08 -31.92
C PRO A 893 -3.30 -5.38 -31.17
N LEU A 894 -3.38 -4.04 -31.33
CA LEU A 894 -4.49 -3.23 -30.86
C LEU A 894 -5.78 -3.69 -31.54
N ILE A 895 -6.70 -4.26 -30.77
CA ILE A 895 -8.13 -4.28 -31.07
C ILE A 895 -8.83 -3.58 -29.90
N SER A 896 -9.29 -2.37 -30.22
CA SER A 896 -10.41 -1.59 -29.67
C SER A 896 -10.99 -1.96 -28.29
N THR A 897 -10.98 -0.94 -27.43
CA THR A 897 -11.95 -0.63 -26.35
C THR A 897 -11.98 -1.57 -25.14
N GLN A 898 -11.12 -1.32 -24.15
CA GLN A 898 -11.44 -0.85 -22.79
C GLN A 898 -10.19 -0.89 -21.90
N GLU A 899 -10.19 -0.04 -20.89
CA GLU A 899 -9.05 0.40 -20.07
C GLU A 899 -8.21 -0.75 -19.48
N SER A 900 -6.90 -0.65 -19.61
CA SER A 900 -5.94 -1.44 -18.80
C SER A 900 -5.04 -0.47 -18.02
N CYS A 901 -5.05 -0.63 -16.70
CA CYS A 901 -3.97 -0.15 -15.84
C CYS A 901 -2.77 -1.11 -15.98
N VAL A 902 -1.57 -0.54 -15.94
CA VAL A 902 -0.29 -1.24 -16.12
C VAL A 902 0.02 -2.16 -14.94
#